data_AF-A0A3L7ISA8-F1
#
_entry.id   AF-A0A3L7ISA8-F1
#
_cell.length_a   1.000
_cell.length_b   1.000
_cell.length_c   1.000
_cell.angle_alpha   90.00
_cell.angle_beta   90.00
_cell.angle_gamma   90.00
#
_symmetry.space_group_name_H-M   'P 1'
#
loop_
_entity.id
_entity.type
_entity.pdbx_description
1 polymer ?
#
loop_
_entity_poly.entity_id
_entity_poly.type
_entity_poly.pdbx_seq_one_letter_code
_entity_poly.pdbx_strand_id
1 'polypeptide(L)'
;MSPRLPRAAELRSPAILPPTDLDGLDSAFSRIVTAGDASGSNDWHLLDNADRLAELGVTPVGTILCVHGNPTWSYLWRDLVSKATDAAANGDEAWRVIAVDQLEMGFSERTGVRRPLPQRVRDLGALTDALKLDGPVFTLGHDWGGVVSLGWAVDHPELLAGVMMLNTAVHQPESDPIPAPLRLALQPALLGNATVATPAFLETTLALAHPPLSTSVKDGYRAPYRDAARRGGIGGFVADIPVDDSHESFAELDRISSGVAKLTVPALMLWGPRDPIFSDKYLDDLIDRLPHADVHRFEGAGHLVAEDVDYAGAVLTWLADGIRSSFDSEVAPADDTERPPLWHYLDEMRDSDETVVVDMVPPTGDTPRVVSWKLLSRRVRQIAAGLSAVGVARGDRVSLLIPPSADLVAVLYACLRIGAIVVVADAGLGLKGLTRAVRGAYPDHVIGAAPGLSAARALGWPGQKISTATYPKAVRRALDVSYSLSDLISLGSDEILPAPPASTDTAAVLFTSGSTGPAKGVVYTHAQLSAVRDALAAQYGVGVGTGLVAGFAPFALLGPALGARSVTPDMDVTSPKTLTATAVAAAVAAVDATVVFLSPAAVANVVATSSALTDDDRAALAGVERFLSAGAPVSEPLLAAIAALMPNASAHTPYGMTEGLLMTDITLDGIREAAAEAGAGGVCVGTPTGVTRVRIAPLDETGRATEELTEDANVTGEIVVSAPHVEDHYDRLWLTHRASRRGGVPGERWHRTGDVGHLDSAGRLWVEGRMPHVIATANGVLTPVGPEQALERLHEIARAGVVGVGPNGNRQVVAVVETVPPARRVSLATPELVAAMRGVVDVPLAAALVVPKLPTDIRHNSKINRSALSDWASGILAGGRMRTP
;
A
#
# COMPACT_ATOMS: atom_id res chain seq x y z
N MET A 1 33.30 29.94 0.46
CA MET A 1 33.08 31.02 1.45
C MET A 1 31.62 30.93 1.89
N SER A 2 31.33 30.35 3.06
CA SER A 2 29.95 30.16 3.51
C SER A 2 29.25 31.52 3.70
N PRO A 3 28.01 31.68 3.22
CA PRO A 3 27.26 32.92 3.40
C PRO A 3 27.13 33.26 4.89
N ARG A 4 27.57 34.45 5.29
CA ARG A 4 27.48 34.91 6.68
C ARG A 4 26.02 35.13 7.06
N LEU A 5 25.58 34.47 8.13
CA LEU A 5 24.29 34.74 8.76
C LEU A 5 24.28 36.16 9.38
N PRO A 6 23.09 36.77 9.59
CA PRO A 6 22.98 38.07 10.23
C PRO A 6 23.53 38.05 11.66
N ARG A 7 24.03 39.19 12.16
CA ARG A 7 24.55 39.32 13.55
C ARG A 7 23.57 38.84 14.63
N ALA A 8 22.27 38.91 14.36
CA ALA A 8 21.24 38.37 15.26
C ALA A 8 21.41 36.86 15.53
N ALA A 9 21.99 36.10 14.61
CA ALA A 9 22.26 34.67 14.78
C ALA A 9 23.40 34.35 15.76
N GLU A 10 24.23 35.34 16.10
CA GLU A 10 25.37 35.19 17.02
C GLU A 10 25.01 35.59 18.46
N LEU A 11 23.76 36.02 18.70
CA LEU A 11 23.31 36.45 20.02
C LEU A 11 23.16 35.25 20.96
N ARG A 12 23.75 35.38 22.15
CA ARG A 12 23.65 34.39 23.21
C ARG A 12 22.37 34.55 24.01
N SER A 13 21.83 33.45 24.51
CA SER A 13 20.63 33.43 25.37
C SER A 13 20.61 32.13 26.17
N PRO A 14 20.27 32.15 27.47
CA PRO A 14 20.25 30.94 28.29
C PRO A 14 19.15 29.98 27.84
N ALA A 15 19.27 28.72 28.25
CA ALA A 15 18.14 27.79 28.20
C ALA A 15 17.02 28.25 29.14
N ILE A 16 15.76 28.05 28.74
CA ILE A 16 14.59 28.40 29.55
C ILE A 16 13.55 27.27 29.45
N LEU A 17 12.55 27.26 30.33
CA LEU A 17 11.41 26.35 30.19
C LEU A 17 10.37 26.94 29.21
N PRO A 18 9.64 26.08 28.46
CA PRO A 18 8.56 26.52 27.59
C PRO A 18 7.36 27.07 28.39
N PRO A 19 6.46 27.84 27.76
CA PRO A 19 5.16 28.18 28.33
C PRO A 19 4.37 26.92 28.72
N THR A 20 3.61 26.98 29.81
CA THR A 20 2.85 25.84 30.35
C THR A 20 1.53 25.58 29.63
N ASP A 21 1.13 26.46 28.70
CA ASP A 21 -0.15 26.44 28.00
C ASP A 21 -0.04 26.00 26.53
N LEU A 22 1.07 25.37 26.15
CA LEU A 22 1.25 24.84 24.80
C LEU A 22 0.40 23.58 24.58
N ASP A 23 -0.31 23.55 23.45
CA ASP A 23 -1.25 22.49 23.09
C ASP A 23 -0.58 21.10 23.08
N GLY A 24 -1.15 20.13 23.79
CA GLY A 24 -0.63 18.76 23.87
C GLY A 24 0.70 18.57 24.62
N LEU A 25 1.31 19.62 25.18
CA LEU A 25 2.55 19.52 25.95
C LEU A 25 2.26 19.56 27.46
N ASP A 26 2.50 18.46 28.18
CA ASP A 26 2.55 18.50 29.66
C ASP A 26 3.88 19.12 30.11
N SER A 27 3.80 20.26 30.77
CA SER A 27 4.94 20.97 31.34
C SER A 27 5.75 20.14 32.35
N ALA A 28 5.15 19.11 32.96
CA ALA A 28 5.84 18.21 33.89
C ALA A 28 6.96 17.40 33.23
N PHE A 29 6.93 17.23 31.90
CA PHE A 29 8.01 16.57 31.17
C PHE A 29 9.21 17.50 30.92
N SER A 30 9.01 18.82 30.98
CA SER A 30 10.03 19.80 30.59
C SER A 30 11.08 20.02 31.68
N ARG A 31 12.36 19.86 31.35
CA ARG A 31 13.47 20.14 32.27
C ARG A 31 14.71 20.66 31.56
N ILE A 32 15.60 21.30 32.33
CA ILE A 32 16.90 21.76 31.86
C ILE A 32 17.99 20.83 32.41
N VAL A 33 18.90 20.40 31.54
CA VAL A 33 20.06 19.56 31.88
C VAL A 33 21.33 20.23 31.38
N THR A 34 22.28 20.41 32.29
CA THR A 34 23.61 20.90 31.93
C THR A 34 24.46 19.72 31.45
N ALA A 35 24.94 19.80 30.22
CA ALA A 35 25.81 18.79 29.61
C ALA A 35 27.04 19.46 28.98
N GLY A 36 28.20 18.81 29.08
CA GLY A 36 29.45 19.39 28.63
C GLY A 36 30.55 18.36 28.48
N ASP A 37 31.52 18.70 27.64
CA ASP A 37 32.77 17.95 27.47
C ASP A 37 33.94 18.78 28.02
N ALA A 38 35.16 18.40 27.67
CA ALA A 38 36.36 19.13 28.07
C ALA A 38 36.43 20.59 27.56
N SER A 39 35.57 21.01 26.63
CA SER A 39 35.53 22.35 26.04
C SER A 39 34.54 23.31 26.73
N GLY A 40 33.65 22.80 27.59
CA GLY A 40 32.70 23.60 28.36
C GLY A 40 31.35 22.90 28.56
N SER A 41 30.50 23.46 29.42
CA SER A 41 29.14 23.00 29.68
C SER A 41 28.10 23.94 29.08
N ASN A 42 27.04 23.39 28.50
CA ASN A 42 25.89 24.12 27.97
C ASN A 42 24.59 23.56 28.55
N ASP A 43 23.57 24.41 28.63
CA ASP A 43 22.26 24.02 29.15
C ASP A 43 21.30 23.58 28.02
N TRP A 44 20.72 22.41 28.18
CA TRP A 44 19.78 21.79 27.25
C TRP A 44 18.39 21.78 27.84
N HIS A 45 17.40 22.21 27.06
CA HIS A 45 16.02 21.86 27.33
C HIS A 45 15.70 20.49 26.73
N LEU A 46 14.92 19.67 27.44
CA LEU A 46 14.40 18.41 26.93
C LEU A 46 13.06 18.06 27.60
N LEU A 47 12.30 17.18 26.95
CA LEU A 47 11.17 16.48 27.55
C LEU A 47 11.65 15.12 28.05
N ASP A 48 11.29 14.74 29.27
CA ASP A 48 11.63 13.46 29.90
C ASP A 48 10.49 13.01 30.82
N ASN A 49 9.94 11.81 30.56
CA ASN A 49 8.87 11.25 31.39
C ASN A 49 9.37 10.41 32.59
N ALA A 50 10.68 10.33 32.84
CA ALA A 50 11.22 9.49 33.92
C ALA A 50 10.58 9.75 35.30
N ASP A 51 10.33 11.03 35.64
CA ASP A 51 9.73 11.38 36.93
C ASP A 51 8.27 10.86 37.02
N ARG A 52 7.51 10.90 35.92
CA ARG A 52 6.16 10.31 35.86
C ARG A 52 6.17 8.80 35.97
N LEU A 53 7.12 8.12 35.32
CA LEU A 53 7.27 6.67 35.44
C LEU A 53 7.65 6.28 36.88
N ALA A 54 8.49 7.08 37.55
CA ALA A 54 8.82 6.88 38.95
C ALA A 54 7.60 7.10 39.88
N GLU A 55 6.75 8.10 39.60
CA GLU A 55 5.47 8.32 40.31
C GLU A 55 4.52 7.13 40.17
N LEU A 56 4.50 6.48 38.99
CA LEU A 56 3.72 5.26 38.74
C LEU A 56 4.33 4.00 39.37
N GLY A 57 5.57 4.07 39.88
CA GLY A 57 6.27 2.93 40.45
C GLY A 57 6.70 1.88 39.42
N VAL A 58 6.80 2.25 38.15
CA VAL A 58 7.19 1.35 37.05
C VAL A 58 8.65 1.57 36.65
N THR A 59 9.35 0.49 36.34
CA THR A 59 10.73 0.56 35.84
C THR A 59 10.72 0.54 34.31
N PRO A 60 11.35 1.51 33.63
CA PRO A 60 11.40 1.51 32.17
C PRO A 60 12.14 0.29 31.61
N VAL A 61 11.62 -0.31 30.53
CA VAL A 61 12.27 -1.43 29.82
C VAL A 61 13.41 -0.96 28.90
N GLY A 62 13.42 0.33 28.56
CA GLY A 62 14.43 0.97 27.72
C GLY A 62 14.18 2.46 27.59
N THR A 63 15.06 3.15 26.87
CA THR A 63 14.96 4.59 26.59
C THR A 63 14.78 4.86 25.11
N ILE A 64 13.82 5.71 24.74
CA ILE A 64 13.66 6.26 23.40
C ILE A 64 14.29 7.65 23.38
N LEU A 65 15.36 7.82 22.60
CA LEU A 65 16.06 9.09 22.41
C LEU A 65 15.57 9.78 21.13
N CYS A 66 14.71 10.79 21.30
CA CYS A 66 14.07 11.51 20.21
C CYS A 66 14.85 12.78 19.82
N VAL A 67 15.18 12.91 18.54
CA VAL A 67 15.96 14.02 17.99
C VAL A 67 15.21 14.68 16.83
N HIS A 68 14.78 15.93 17.02
CA HIS A 68 14.04 16.68 16.00
C HIS A 68 14.96 17.28 14.93
N GLY A 69 14.41 17.62 13.76
CA GLY A 69 15.10 18.36 12.70
C GLY A 69 14.88 19.88 12.73
N ASN A 70 15.03 20.53 11.57
CA ASN A 70 14.99 21.98 11.43
C ASN A 70 13.76 22.41 10.60
N PRO A 71 12.91 23.34 11.08
CA PRO A 71 13.08 24.25 12.22
C PRO A 71 12.26 23.85 13.45
N THR A 72 12.03 22.56 13.67
CA THR A 72 11.22 22.06 14.78
C THR A 72 12.00 22.10 16.11
N TRP A 73 11.39 21.57 17.17
CA TRP A 73 11.98 21.37 18.49
C TRP A 73 11.30 20.16 19.17
N SER A 74 11.69 19.79 20.40
CA SER A 74 11.20 18.62 21.13
C SER A 74 9.67 18.50 21.23
N TYR A 75 8.93 19.62 21.08
CA TYR A 75 7.48 19.65 20.94
C TYR A 75 6.92 18.73 19.84
N LEU A 76 7.69 18.44 18.79
CA LEU A 76 7.35 17.44 17.77
C LEU A 76 7.04 16.05 18.37
N TRP A 77 7.69 15.74 19.49
CA TRP A 77 7.65 14.43 20.13
C TRP A 77 6.66 14.33 21.30
N ARG A 78 5.92 15.42 21.60
CA ARG A 78 5.04 15.52 22.79
C ARG A 78 4.02 14.38 22.89
N ASP A 79 3.45 13.96 21.77
CA ASP A 79 2.45 12.89 21.72
C ASP A 79 3.05 11.54 22.07
N LEU A 80 4.30 11.26 21.67
CA LEU A 80 4.99 10.02 22.04
C LEU A 80 5.31 9.99 23.54
N VAL A 81 5.78 11.11 24.12
CA VAL A 81 6.05 11.20 25.56
C VAL A 81 4.78 10.94 26.38
N SER A 82 3.67 11.57 25.98
CA SER A 82 2.37 11.38 26.63
C SER A 82 1.85 9.95 26.46
N LYS A 83 1.79 9.43 25.23
CA LYS A 83 1.26 8.09 24.96
C LYS A 83 2.08 6.98 25.59
N ALA A 84 3.41 7.10 25.64
CA ALA A 84 4.27 6.12 26.32
C ALA A 84 3.99 6.11 27.84
N THR A 85 3.74 7.29 28.42
CA THR A 85 3.38 7.42 29.84
C THR A 85 1.98 6.85 30.12
N ASP A 86 1.01 7.13 29.25
CA ASP A 86 -0.35 6.60 29.35
C ASP A 86 -0.38 5.08 29.19
N ALA A 87 0.39 4.52 28.24
CA ALA A 87 0.53 3.09 28.06
C ALA A 87 1.07 2.41 29.33
N ALA A 88 2.13 2.97 29.93
CA ALA A 88 2.66 2.49 31.20
C ALA A 88 1.64 2.55 32.34
N ALA A 89 0.85 3.63 32.42
CA ALA A 89 -0.22 3.77 33.42
C ALA A 89 -1.35 2.74 33.23
N ASN A 90 -1.57 2.27 32.01
CA ASN A 90 -2.54 1.23 31.66
C ASN A 90 -1.98 -0.20 31.80
N GLY A 91 -0.72 -0.35 32.22
CA GLY A 91 -0.07 -1.64 32.45
C GLY A 91 0.69 -2.22 31.27
N ASP A 92 0.86 -1.46 30.18
CA ASP A 92 1.76 -1.83 29.08
C ASP A 92 3.23 -1.60 29.48
N GLU A 93 4.16 -1.98 28.60
CA GLU A 93 5.60 -1.79 28.82
C GLU A 93 5.94 -0.30 28.99
N ALA A 94 6.67 0.01 30.06
CA ALA A 94 7.05 1.38 30.38
C ALA A 94 8.30 1.79 29.58
N TRP A 95 8.17 2.82 28.73
CA TRP A 95 9.28 3.39 27.97
C TRP A 95 9.63 4.78 28.49
N ARG A 96 10.91 4.99 28.84
CA ARG A 96 11.42 6.34 29.10
C ARG A 96 11.61 7.04 27.76
N VAL A 97 10.95 8.18 27.57
CA VAL A 97 11.08 8.97 26.34
C VAL A 97 11.84 10.25 26.68
N ILE A 98 12.97 10.47 26.00
CA ILE A 98 13.78 11.68 26.12
C ILE A 98 13.75 12.40 24.77
N ALA A 99 13.09 13.55 24.70
CA ALA A 99 13.05 14.38 23.50
C ALA A 99 13.85 15.65 23.68
N VAL A 100 14.97 15.75 22.98
CA VAL A 100 15.96 16.83 23.21
C VAL A 100 15.64 18.05 22.37
N ASP A 101 15.82 19.25 22.90
CA ASP A 101 16.05 20.43 22.05
C ASP A 101 17.54 20.51 21.74
N GLN A 102 17.91 20.39 20.47
CA GLN A 102 19.31 20.56 20.09
C GLN A 102 19.83 21.95 20.50
N LEU A 103 21.11 22.06 20.84
CA LEU A 103 21.72 23.39 21.07
C LEU A 103 21.49 24.31 19.87
N GLU A 104 21.27 25.60 20.15
CA GLU A 104 20.79 26.62 19.22
C GLU A 104 19.31 26.50 18.78
N MET A 105 18.60 25.43 19.15
CA MET A 105 17.20 25.17 18.78
C MET A 105 16.29 25.19 20.00
N GLY A 106 14.97 25.24 19.75
CA GLY A 106 13.95 25.15 20.79
C GLY A 106 14.22 26.11 21.95
N PHE A 107 14.10 25.59 23.17
CA PHE A 107 14.37 26.30 24.41
C PHE A 107 15.74 26.01 25.03
N SER A 108 16.59 25.21 24.36
CA SER A 108 18.01 25.04 24.71
C SER A 108 18.81 26.34 24.57
N GLU A 109 20.00 26.36 25.16
CA GLU A 109 20.89 27.53 25.13
C GLU A 109 21.23 27.97 23.69
N ARG A 110 21.31 29.29 23.48
CA ARG A 110 21.96 29.92 22.33
C ARG A 110 23.38 30.29 22.74
N THR A 111 24.34 29.52 22.26
CA THR A 111 25.76 29.66 22.61
C THR A 111 26.48 30.65 21.69
N GLY A 112 25.86 30.99 20.55
CA GLY A 112 26.44 31.86 19.52
C GLY A 112 27.60 31.19 18.77
N VAL A 113 27.77 29.88 18.94
CA VAL A 113 28.80 29.07 18.28
C VAL A 113 28.17 28.36 17.09
N ARG A 114 28.87 28.35 15.95
CA ARG A 114 28.45 27.56 14.78
C ARG A 114 28.69 26.07 15.06
N ARG A 115 27.65 25.26 14.89
CA ARG A 115 27.65 23.81 15.18
C ARG A 115 27.42 23.01 13.90
N PRO A 116 28.48 22.61 13.19
CA PRO A 116 28.36 21.69 12.05
C PRO A 116 28.00 20.28 12.54
N LEU A 117 27.55 19.41 11.63
CA LEU A 117 27.10 18.04 11.90
C LEU A 117 28.01 17.25 12.87
N PRO A 118 29.35 17.20 12.71
CA PRO A 118 30.21 16.47 13.65
C PRO A 118 30.12 16.99 15.09
N GLN A 119 29.93 18.31 15.26
CA GLN A 119 29.76 18.87 16.60
C GLN A 119 28.40 18.51 17.18
N ARG A 120 27.33 18.51 16.38
CA ARG A 120 25.98 18.14 16.84
C ARG A 120 25.91 16.70 17.34
N VAL A 121 26.59 15.78 16.68
CA VAL A 121 26.67 14.37 17.11
C VAL A 121 27.42 14.26 18.46
N ARG A 122 28.58 14.93 18.60
CA ARG A 122 29.32 14.97 19.88
C ARG A 122 28.52 15.62 21.01
N ASP A 123 27.83 16.71 20.71
CA ASP A 123 26.96 17.43 21.64
C ASP A 123 25.86 16.51 22.19
N LEU A 124 25.25 15.69 21.33
CA LEU A 124 24.26 14.70 21.73
C LEU A 124 24.87 13.59 22.59
N GLY A 125 26.07 13.10 22.25
CA GLY A 125 26.82 12.14 23.07
C GLY A 125 27.11 12.67 24.49
N ALA A 126 27.59 13.91 24.59
CA ALA A 126 27.85 14.54 25.88
C ALA A 126 26.59 14.72 26.73
N LEU A 127 25.43 14.96 26.10
CA LEU A 127 24.13 14.98 26.79
C LEU A 127 23.74 13.59 27.30
N THR A 128 23.87 12.55 26.49
CA THR A 128 23.53 11.18 26.91
C THR A 128 24.44 10.68 28.04
N ASP A 129 25.71 11.08 28.04
CA ASP A 129 26.65 10.82 29.15
C ASP A 129 26.21 11.54 30.43
N ALA A 130 25.82 12.82 30.33
CA ALA A 130 25.33 13.60 31.47
C ALA A 130 24.02 13.02 32.05
N LEU A 131 23.17 12.46 31.20
CA LEU A 131 21.94 11.75 31.57
C LEU A 131 22.19 10.33 32.12
N LYS A 132 23.42 9.81 31.98
CA LYS A 132 23.82 8.45 32.39
C LYS A 132 22.91 7.39 31.78
N LEU A 133 22.79 7.40 30.45
CA LEU A 133 22.03 6.36 29.75
C LEU A 133 22.83 5.06 29.76
N ASP A 134 22.29 4.02 30.40
CA ASP A 134 22.95 2.71 30.57
C ASP A 134 22.44 1.63 29.58
N GLY A 135 21.55 2.00 28.65
CA GLY A 135 20.91 1.09 27.69
C GLY A 135 19.79 0.22 28.29
N PRO A 136 18.96 -0.44 27.44
CA PRO A 136 18.92 -0.35 25.99
C PRO A 136 18.34 0.99 25.48
N VAL A 137 18.96 1.59 24.44
CA VAL A 137 18.53 2.85 23.83
C VAL A 137 18.01 2.63 22.40
N PHE A 138 16.83 3.15 22.11
CA PHE A 138 16.27 3.25 20.77
C PHE A 138 16.33 4.70 20.31
N THR A 139 16.95 5.00 19.17
CA THR A 139 16.95 6.37 18.64
C THR A 139 15.73 6.61 17.77
N LEU A 140 15.10 7.78 17.86
CA LEU A 140 14.05 8.24 16.97
C LEU A 140 14.38 9.61 16.39
N GLY A 141 14.57 9.69 15.07
CA GLY A 141 14.96 10.95 14.44
C GLY A 141 14.02 11.39 13.32
N HIS A 142 13.87 12.70 13.13
CA HIS A 142 13.14 13.31 12.01
C HIS A 142 14.02 14.35 11.32
N ASP A 143 13.95 14.42 9.98
CA ASP A 143 14.67 15.42 9.19
C ASP A 143 16.17 15.39 9.56
N TRP A 144 16.86 16.51 9.73
CA TRP A 144 18.25 16.58 10.19
C TRP A 144 18.50 15.93 11.55
N GLY A 145 17.48 15.82 12.40
CA GLY A 145 17.57 15.07 13.65
C GLY A 145 17.78 13.57 13.41
N GLY A 146 17.27 13.04 12.30
CA GLY A 146 17.55 11.68 11.83
C GLY A 146 19.05 11.42 11.66
N VAL A 147 19.75 12.27 10.91
CA VAL A 147 21.20 12.14 10.68
C VAL A 147 21.99 12.26 11.99
N VAL A 148 21.64 13.21 12.85
CA VAL A 148 22.30 13.39 14.15
C VAL A 148 22.06 12.17 15.06
N SER A 149 20.82 11.65 15.10
CA SER A 149 20.47 10.46 15.88
C SER A 149 21.18 9.20 15.39
N LEU A 150 21.31 9.04 14.07
CA LEU A 150 22.04 7.92 13.46
C LEU A 150 23.55 8.05 13.66
N GLY A 151 24.09 9.28 13.66
CA GLY A 151 25.48 9.51 14.06
C GLY A 151 25.75 9.08 15.50
N TRP A 152 24.85 9.42 16.43
CA TRP A 152 24.93 8.92 17.81
C TRP A 152 24.83 7.39 17.87
N ALA A 153 23.91 6.79 17.12
CA ALA A 153 23.74 5.32 17.06
C ALA A 153 25.01 4.60 16.57
N VAL A 154 25.69 5.16 15.55
CA VAL A 154 26.96 4.63 15.04
C VAL A 154 28.09 4.76 16.06
N ASP A 155 28.09 5.82 16.88
CA ASP A 155 29.14 6.10 17.85
C ASP A 155 28.96 5.33 19.18
N HIS A 156 27.76 4.84 19.48
CA HIS A 156 27.41 4.15 20.74
C HIS A 156 26.76 2.76 20.51
N PRO A 157 27.40 1.85 19.75
CA PRO A 157 26.83 0.54 19.44
C PRO A 157 26.57 -0.33 20.67
N GLU A 158 27.25 -0.07 21.79
CA GLU A 158 27.08 -0.80 23.05
C GLU A 158 25.80 -0.43 23.82
N LEU A 159 25.23 0.76 23.57
CA LEU A 159 23.97 1.21 24.18
C LEU A 159 22.77 0.98 23.26
N LEU A 160 23.02 0.91 21.94
CA LEU A 160 22.00 0.88 20.91
C LEU A 160 21.26 -0.46 20.85
N ALA A 161 19.93 -0.39 20.93
CA ALA A 161 19.03 -1.53 20.78
C ALA A 161 18.13 -1.46 19.54
N GLY A 162 17.99 -0.27 18.92
CA GLY A 162 17.23 -0.11 17.67
C GLY A 162 17.25 1.32 17.15
N VAL A 163 16.91 1.49 15.89
CA VAL A 163 16.83 2.80 15.24
C VAL A 163 15.45 3.01 14.62
N MET A 164 14.90 4.21 14.77
CA MET A 164 13.61 4.59 14.23
C MET A 164 13.74 5.94 13.53
N MET A 165 13.10 6.09 12.38
CA MET A 165 13.23 7.29 11.56
C MET A 165 11.88 7.74 11.00
N LEU A 166 11.68 9.05 11.06
CA LEU A 166 10.76 9.79 10.20
C LEU A 166 11.57 10.48 9.10
N ASN A 167 10.96 10.74 7.94
CA ASN A 167 11.52 11.49 6.78
C ASN A 167 12.89 12.15 7.03
N THR A 168 13.98 11.49 6.61
CA THR A 168 15.38 11.93 6.82
C THR A 168 16.28 11.45 5.67
N ALA A 169 17.53 11.89 5.61
CA ALA A 169 18.49 11.44 4.60
C ALA A 169 19.90 11.39 5.16
N VAL A 170 20.58 10.24 5.02
CA VAL A 170 21.98 10.07 5.46
C VAL A 170 22.99 10.12 4.31
N HIS A 171 22.51 10.15 3.07
CA HIS A 171 23.38 10.23 1.89
C HIS A 171 22.70 10.96 0.75
N GLN A 172 23.52 11.53 -0.12
CA GLN A 172 23.09 12.09 -1.39
C GLN A 172 24.17 11.84 -2.45
N PRO A 173 23.85 11.19 -3.59
CA PRO A 173 24.82 11.00 -4.66
C PRO A 173 25.34 12.33 -5.20
N GLU A 174 26.63 12.43 -5.50
CA GLU A 174 27.28 13.66 -6.02
C GLU A 174 26.63 14.19 -7.31
N SER A 175 26.11 13.29 -8.15
CA SER A 175 25.45 13.64 -9.40
C SER A 175 24.06 14.27 -9.21
N ASP A 176 23.47 14.12 -8.02
CA ASP A 176 22.10 14.52 -7.75
C ASP A 176 22.07 15.90 -7.08
N PRO A 177 21.30 16.88 -7.62
CA PRO A 177 21.13 18.14 -6.93
C PRO A 177 20.27 17.97 -5.68
N ILE A 178 20.61 18.71 -4.61
CA ILE A 178 19.75 18.83 -3.43
C ILE A 178 18.35 19.36 -3.84
N PRO A 179 17.28 19.05 -3.08
CA PRO A 179 15.92 19.47 -3.37
C PRO A 179 15.82 20.97 -3.74
N ALA A 180 15.03 21.29 -4.77
CA ALA A 180 14.91 22.66 -5.27
C ALA A 180 14.52 23.70 -4.20
N PRO A 181 13.60 23.42 -3.25
CA PRO A 181 13.32 24.33 -2.15
C PRO A 181 14.56 24.65 -1.28
N LEU A 182 15.39 23.63 -1.00
CA LEU A 182 16.62 23.82 -0.23
C LEU A 182 17.65 24.64 -1.00
N ARG A 183 17.82 24.40 -2.31
CA ARG A 183 18.72 25.22 -3.17
C ARG A 183 18.35 26.70 -3.18
N LEU A 184 17.05 27.01 -3.10
CA LEU A 184 16.56 28.38 -3.00
C LEU A 184 16.88 28.97 -1.63
N ALA A 185 16.62 28.23 -0.54
CA ALA A 185 16.92 28.68 0.82
C ALA A 185 18.42 28.90 1.06
N LEU A 186 19.28 28.11 0.41
CA LEU A 186 20.74 28.20 0.48
C LEU A 186 21.34 29.37 -0.32
N GLN A 187 20.55 30.08 -1.13
CA GLN A 187 21.07 31.24 -1.88
C GLN A 187 21.60 32.29 -0.89
N PRO A 188 22.84 32.80 -1.06
CA PRO A 188 23.46 33.74 -0.12
C PRO A 188 22.60 34.97 0.21
N ALA A 189 21.84 35.47 -0.77
CA ALA A 189 20.95 36.63 -0.60
C ALA A 189 19.67 36.32 0.20
N LEU A 190 19.27 35.04 0.29
CA LEU A 190 18.03 34.60 0.91
C LEU A 190 18.27 33.95 2.27
N LEU A 191 19.36 33.19 2.44
CA LEU A 191 19.62 32.38 3.64
C LEU A 191 19.36 33.14 4.94
N GLY A 192 20.08 34.24 5.17
CA GLY A 192 19.95 35.01 6.40
C GLY A 192 18.58 35.66 6.59
N ASN A 193 17.95 36.14 5.51
CA ASN A 193 16.66 36.80 5.58
C ASN A 193 15.50 35.82 5.79
N ALA A 194 15.52 34.68 5.11
CA ALA A 194 14.47 33.67 5.16
C ALA A 194 14.50 32.83 6.44
N THR A 195 15.69 32.61 7.01
CA THR A 195 15.87 31.73 8.18
C THR A 195 15.98 32.49 9.51
N VAL A 196 16.61 33.67 9.52
CA VAL A 196 16.91 34.42 10.76
C VAL A 196 16.10 35.71 10.85
N ALA A 197 16.23 36.61 9.87
CA ALA A 197 15.62 37.94 9.95
C ALA A 197 14.08 37.86 10.00
N THR A 198 13.50 36.93 9.23
CA THR A 198 12.06 36.65 9.18
C THR A 198 11.77 35.21 9.58
N PRO A 199 10.54 34.87 9.99
CA PRO A 199 10.14 33.49 10.28
C PRO A 199 9.78 32.69 9.00
N ALA A 200 10.12 33.16 7.80
CA ALA A 200 9.62 32.60 6.54
C ALA A 200 9.92 31.10 6.37
N PHE A 201 11.12 30.64 6.76
CA PHE A 201 11.48 29.22 6.70
C PHE A 201 10.63 28.36 7.65
N LEU A 202 10.38 28.83 8.87
CA LEU A 202 9.50 28.18 9.84
C LEU A 202 8.06 28.10 9.31
N GLU A 203 7.50 29.23 8.86
CA GLU A 203 6.13 29.25 8.32
C GLU A 203 5.97 28.37 7.08
N THR A 204 6.99 28.32 6.23
CA THR A 204 6.99 27.42 5.06
C THR A 204 6.97 25.97 5.49
N THR A 205 7.76 25.59 6.50
CA THR A 205 7.81 24.21 6.99
C THR A 205 6.49 23.79 7.63
N LEU A 206 5.87 24.66 8.45
CA LEU A 206 4.56 24.39 9.06
C LEU A 206 3.42 24.30 8.04
N ALA A 207 3.59 24.92 6.86
CA ALA A 207 2.63 24.81 5.77
C ALA A 207 2.73 23.48 4.99
N LEU A 208 3.77 22.66 5.22
CA LEU A 208 3.94 21.35 4.58
C LEU A 208 3.13 20.22 5.26
N ALA A 209 2.47 20.50 6.38
CA ALA A 209 1.62 19.53 7.08
C ALA A 209 0.35 19.19 6.28
N HIS A 210 -0.07 17.93 6.39
CA HIS A 210 -1.22 17.35 5.74
C HIS A 210 -2.00 16.43 6.71
N PRO A 211 -3.13 16.90 7.27
CA PRO A 211 -3.85 18.16 6.99
C PRO A 211 -3.15 19.43 7.54
N PRO A 212 -3.62 20.63 7.16
CA PRO A 212 -3.06 21.87 7.71
C PRO A 212 -3.18 21.92 9.24
N LEU A 213 -2.08 22.27 9.91
CA LEU A 213 -2.04 22.38 11.38
C LEU A 213 -3.02 23.44 11.91
N SER A 214 -3.57 23.17 13.10
CA SER A 214 -4.33 24.15 13.88
C SER A 214 -3.46 25.35 14.26
N THR A 215 -4.08 26.47 14.61
CA THR A 215 -3.36 27.65 15.08
C THR A 215 -2.59 27.38 16.38
N SER A 216 -3.18 26.62 17.31
CA SER A 216 -2.56 26.27 18.60
C SER A 216 -1.25 25.50 18.42
N VAL A 217 -1.25 24.47 17.55
CA VAL A 217 -0.06 23.68 17.24
C VAL A 217 1.01 24.54 16.56
N LYS A 218 0.63 25.40 15.59
CA LYS A 218 1.57 26.34 14.96
C LYS A 218 2.22 27.27 15.97
N ASP A 219 1.45 27.75 16.94
CA ASP A 219 1.96 28.64 17.99
C ASP A 219 2.92 27.92 18.94
N GLY A 220 2.72 26.62 19.19
CA GLY A 220 3.70 25.76 19.86
C GLY A 220 5.05 25.70 19.15
N TYR A 221 5.05 25.50 17.82
CA TYR A 221 6.29 25.55 17.03
C TYR A 221 6.93 26.93 16.95
N ARG A 222 6.13 28.01 16.97
CA ARG A 222 6.63 29.40 16.95
C ARG A 222 7.21 29.86 18.27
N ALA A 223 6.78 29.27 19.39
CA ALA A 223 7.09 29.74 20.74
C ALA A 223 8.59 30.03 20.98
N PRO A 224 9.54 29.14 20.63
CA PRO A 224 10.96 29.43 20.84
C PRO A 224 11.56 30.45 19.87
N TYR A 225 10.88 30.74 18.75
CA TYR A 225 11.45 31.43 17.58
C TYR A 225 10.81 32.79 17.27
N ARG A 226 10.09 33.41 18.22
CA ARG A 226 9.41 34.69 18.01
C ARG A 226 10.35 35.81 17.58
N ASP A 227 11.55 35.85 18.16
CA ASP A 227 12.57 36.87 17.87
C ASP A 227 13.68 36.37 16.95
N ALA A 228 14.23 37.28 16.12
CA ALA A 228 15.34 36.96 15.22
C ALA A 228 16.59 36.46 15.96
N ALA A 229 16.81 36.93 17.20
CA ALA A 229 17.90 36.50 18.08
C ALA A 229 17.83 34.99 18.41
N ARG A 230 16.64 34.38 18.34
CA ARG A 230 16.42 32.97 18.67
C ARG A 230 16.35 32.06 17.46
N ARG A 231 16.37 32.62 16.24
CA ARG A 231 16.33 31.91 14.96
C ARG A 231 17.71 31.61 14.36
N GLY A 232 18.79 31.94 15.07
CA GLY A 232 20.16 31.63 14.64
C GLY A 232 20.39 30.15 14.34
N GLY A 233 19.84 29.25 15.17
CA GLY A 233 19.90 27.80 14.96
C GLY A 233 19.25 27.34 13.66
N ILE A 234 18.10 27.94 13.28
CA ILE A 234 17.43 27.63 12.00
C ILE A 234 18.36 27.94 10.83
N GLY A 235 18.93 29.15 10.83
CA GLY A 235 19.90 29.54 9.81
C GLY A 235 21.16 28.67 9.83
N GLY A 236 21.62 28.28 11.01
CA GLY A 236 22.79 27.42 11.19
C GLY A 236 22.60 26.02 10.60
N PHE A 237 21.43 25.40 10.80
CA PHE A 237 21.09 24.11 10.18
C PHE A 237 21.03 24.20 8.66
N VAL A 238 20.29 25.20 8.12
CA VAL A 238 20.20 25.35 6.66
C VAL A 238 21.58 25.61 6.05
N ALA A 239 22.43 26.39 6.73
CA ALA A 239 23.80 26.67 6.28
C ALA A 239 24.76 25.46 6.37
N ASP A 240 24.35 24.37 7.02
CA ASP A 240 25.17 23.17 7.23
C ASP A 240 24.82 22.03 6.28
N ILE A 241 23.84 22.23 5.39
CA ILE A 241 23.44 21.23 4.40
C ILE A 241 24.59 21.03 3.40
N PRO A 242 25.23 19.85 3.34
CA PRO A 242 26.31 19.58 2.41
C PRO A 242 25.75 19.47 1.00
N VAL A 243 26.13 20.44 0.16
CA VAL A 243 25.73 20.48 -1.25
C VAL A 243 26.64 19.66 -2.15
N ASP A 244 27.88 19.44 -1.72
CA ASP A 244 28.93 18.69 -2.40
C ASP A 244 30.00 18.21 -1.40
N ASP A 245 30.98 17.46 -1.90
CA ASP A 245 32.08 16.84 -1.15
C ASP A 245 33.03 17.85 -0.48
N SER A 246 33.03 19.10 -0.94
CA SER A 246 33.86 20.17 -0.38
C SER A 246 33.28 20.78 0.90
N HIS A 247 32.03 20.48 1.22
CA HIS A 247 31.36 20.98 2.41
C HIS A 247 31.91 20.32 3.69
N GLU A 248 32.12 21.09 4.76
CA GLU A 248 32.80 20.59 5.99
C GLU A 248 32.08 19.42 6.68
N SER A 249 30.75 19.38 6.56
CA SER A 249 29.89 18.33 7.14
C SER A 249 29.73 17.11 6.21
N PHE A 250 30.25 17.15 4.98
CA PHE A 250 30.12 16.04 4.03
C PHE A 250 30.87 14.80 4.51
N ALA A 251 32.11 14.94 4.98
CA ALA A 251 32.91 13.81 5.46
C ALA A 251 32.25 13.08 6.64
N GLU A 252 31.56 13.83 7.51
CA GLU A 252 30.81 13.24 8.61
C GLU A 252 29.51 12.58 8.15
N LEU A 253 28.80 13.18 7.20
CA LEU A 253 27.62 12.56 6.58
C LEU A 253 28.01 11.22 5.93
N ASP A 254 29.13 11.18 5.20
CA ASP A 254 29.64 9.96 4.57
C ASP A 254 30.00 8.87 5.59
N ARG A 255 30.69 9.26 6.69
CA ARG A 255 30.99 8.39 7.82
C ARG A 255 29.72 7.77 8.42
N ILE A 256 28.71 8.60 8.70
CA ILE A 256 27.43 8.16 9.25
C ILE A 256 26.75 7.21 8.27
N SER A 257 26.65 7.57 6.99
CA SER A 257 26.01 6.73 5.97
C SER A 257 26.65 5.34 5.85
N SER A 258 27.99 5.28 5.95
CA SER A 258 28.77 4.03 5.93
C SER A 258 28.65 3.24 7.24
N GLY A 259 28.45 3.92 8.36
CA GLY A 259 28.19 3.31 9.66
C GLY A 259 26.79 2.70 9.74
N VAL A 260 25.77 3.41 9.25
CA VAL A 260 24.38 2.96 9.19
C VAL A 260 24.25 1.63 8.45
N ALA A 261 24.96 1.47 7.32
CA ALA A 261 24.98 0.22 6.55
C ALA A 261 25.55 -1.01 7.31
N LYS A 262 26.15 -0.80 8.49
CA LYS A 262 26.70 -1.86 9.35
C LYS A 262 25.83 -2.15 10.56
N LEU A 263 24.75 -1.38 10.78
CA LEU A 263 23.86 -1.60 11.91
C LEU A 263 23.01 -2.85 11.65
N THR A 264 23.00 -3.76 12.63
CA THR A 264 22.19 -4.99 12.59
C THR A 264 21.06 -4.97 13.62
N VAL A 265 20.93 -3.88 14.38
CA VAL A 265 19.82 -3.68 15.32
C VAL A 265 18.50 -3.52 14.55
N PRO A 266 17.35 -3.87 15.16
CA PRO A 266 16.03 -3.59 14.59
C PRO A 266 15.89 -2.14 14.13
N ALA A 267 15.25 -1.94 12.97
CA ALA A 267 15.07 -0.64 12.35
C ALA A 267 13.61 -0.41 11.93
N LEU A 268 13.09 0.80 12.17
CA LEU A 268 11.76 1.23 11.74
C LEU A 268 11.84 2.52 10.92
N MET A 269 11.18 2.55 9.76
CA MET A 269 11.06 3.74 8.92
C MET A 269 9.58 4.09 8.71
N LEU A 270 9.17 5.24 9.21
CA LEU A 270 7.82 5.78 9.09
C LEU A 270 7.85 7.00 8.16
N TRP A 271 7.21 6.89 7.00
CA TRP A 271 7.50 7.79 5.88
C TRP A 271 6.27 8.49 5.29
N GLY A 272 6.38 9.81 5.12
CA GLY A 272 5.43 10.67 4.42
C GLY A 272 5.86 10.93 2.97
N PRO A 273 5.25 10.28 1.96
CA PRO A 273 5.70 10.37 0.57
C PRO A 273 5.37 11.71 -0.12
N ARG A 274 4.62 12.60 0.52
CA ARG A 274 4.37 13.97 -0.01
C ARG A 274 5.43 14.98 0.40
N ASP A 275 6.44 14.56 1.16
CA ASP A 275 7.54 15.42 1.57
C ASP A 275 8.34 15.93 0.35
N PRO A 276 8.40 17.25 0.11
CA PRO A 276 9.16 17.82 -1.01
C PRO A 276 10.68 17.88 -0.74
N ILE A 277 11.13 17.60 0.48
CA ILE A 277 12.51 17.65 0.93
C ILE A 277 13.09 16.25 1.00
N PHE A 278 12.45 15.35 1.75
CA PHE A 278 12.85 13.95 1.91
C PHE A 278 11.90 13.03 1.13
N SER A 279 12.04 13.02 -0.19
CA SER A 279 11.26 12.15 -1.09
C SER A 279 11.63 10.68 -0.95
N ASP A 280 10.82 9.77 -1.53
CA ASP A 280 11.03 8.32 -1.51
C ASP A 280 12.46 7.88 -1.90
N LYS A 281 13.19 8.62 -2.76
CA LYS A 281 14.59 8.29 -3.08
C LYS A 281 15.52 8.15 -1.85
N TYR A 282 15.27 8.92 -0.79
CA TYR A 282 16.07 8.83 0.44
C TYR A 282 15.63 7.67 1.32
N LEU A 283 14.33 7.31 1.26
CA LEU A 283 13.85 6.08 1.85
C LEU A 283 14.51 4.87 1.18
N ASP A 284 14.66 4.88 -0.14
CA ASP A 284 15.33 3.78 -0.87
C ASP A 284 16.80 3.65 -0.48
N ASP A 285 17.56 4.74 -0.43
CA ASP A 285 18.96 4.72 0.08
C ASP A 285 19.04 4.14 1.50
N LEU A 286 18.07 4.47 2.36
CA LEU A 286 18.02 3.94 3.73
C LEU A 286 17.65 2.45 3.75
N ILE A 287 16.73 2.00 2.90
CA ILE A 287 16.37 0.58 2.75
C ILE A 287 17.55 -0.23 2.23
N ASP A 288 18.31 0.30 1.26
CA ASP A 288 19.50 -0.38 0.74
C ASP A 288 20.57 -0.56 1.84
N ARG A 289 20.67 0.39 2.77
CA ARG A 289 21.59 0.32 3.92
C ARG A 289 21.06 -0.53 5.07
N LEU A 290 19.75 -0.58 5.26
CA LEU A 290 19.05 -1.32 6.32
C LEU A 290 17.97 -2.22 5.71
N PRO A 291 18.35 -3.27 4.96
CA PRO A 291 17.39 -4.09 4.22
C PRO A 291 16.45 -4.90 5.12
N HIS A 292 16.77 -5.01 6.42
CA HIS A 292 15.95 -5.64 7.46
C HIS A 292 14.97 -4.67 8.14
N ALA A 293 14.92 -3.41 7.73
CA ALA A 293 14.05 -2.43 8.37
C ALA A 293 12.56 -2.67 8.08
N ASP A 294 11.74 -2.50 9.11
CA ASP A 294 10.30 -2.39 8.94
C ASP A 294 9.96 -1.02 8.36
N VAL A 295 9.24 -1.00 7.24
CA VAL A 295 8.90 0.25 6.53
C VAL A 295 7.40 0.44 6.47
N HIS A 296 6.93 1.62 6.87
CA HIS A 296 5.55 2.03 6.69
C HIS A 296 5.43 3.40 6.01
N ARG A 297 4.85 3.42 4.81
CA ARG A 297 4.52 4.63 4.06
C ARG A 297 3.09 5.09 4.35
N PHE A 298 2.95 6.27 4.95
CA PHE A 298 1.67 6.91 5.23
C PHE A 298 1.17 7.70 4.02
N GLU A 299 0.40 7.03 3.17
CA GLU A 299 -0.16 7.62 1.95
C GLU A 299 -1.08 8.83 2.25
N GLY A 300 -0.51 10.03 2.22
CA GLY A 300 -1.22 11.26 2.60
C GLY A 300 -0.36 12.23 3.40
N ALA A 301 0.56 11.70 4.19
CA ALA A 301 1.49 12.46 5.00
C ALA A 301 2.57 13.13 4.14
N GLY A 302 2.98 14.32 4.57
CA GLY A 302 4.06 15.11 4.01
C GLY A 302 5.27 15.11 4.93
N HIS A 303 5.84 16.30 5.10
CA HIS A 303 7.11 16.46 5.81
C HIS A 303 6.99 16.31 7.33
N LEU A 304 5.87 16.76 7.92
CA LEU A 304 5.63 16.71 9.37
C LEU A 304 4.84 15.45 9.74
N VAL A 305 5.42 14.28 9.48
CA VAL A 305 4.78 12.96 9.73
C VAL A 305 4.20 12.86 11.14
N ALA A 306 4.90 13.41 12.14
CA ALA A 306 4.47 13.38 13.52
C ALA A 306 3.17 14.16 13.81
N GLU A 307 2.81 15.10 12.94
CA GLU A 307 1.54 15.86 13.02
C GLU A 307 0.48 15.36 12.03
N ASP A 308 0.92 14.65 10.98
CA ASP A 308 0.04 14.18 9.90
C ASP A 308 -0.67 12.86 10.24
N VAL A 309 -0.04 12.01 11.06
CA VAL A 309 -0.52 10.66 11.39
C VAL A 309 -0.17 10.24 12.81
N ASP A 310 -0.79 9.14 13.29
CA ASP A 310 -0.45 8.53 14.58
C ASP A 310 0.88 7.74 14.54
N TYR A 311 1.98 8.47 14.40
CA TYR A 311 3.32 7.88 14.41
C TYR A 311 3.68 7.30 15.80
N ALA A 312 3.20 7.92 16.89
CA ALA A 312 3.51 7.50 18.24
C ALA A 312 2.89 6.13 18.56
N GLY A 313 1.63 5.90 18.15
CA GLY A 313 1.00 4.59 18.22
C GLY A 313 1.75 3.54 17.39
N ALA A 314 2.24 3.92 16.21
CA ALA A 314 3.05 3.03 15.37
C ALA A 314 4.38 2.64 16.03
N VAL A 315 5.10 3.60 16.61
CA VAL A 315 6.35 3.38 17.35
C VAL A 315 6.14 2.45 18.53
N LEU A 316 5.14 2.72 19.38
CA LEU A 316 4.86 1.89 20.56
C LEU A 316 4.41 0.48 20.17
N THR A 317 3.63 0.35 19.09
CA THR A 317 3.25 -0.95 18.53
C THR A 317 4.48 -1.74 18.07
N TRP A 318 5.40 -1.09 17.35
CA TRP A 318 6.61 -1.73 16.85
C TRP A 318 7.53 -2.18 17.99
N LEU A 319 7.69 -1.35 19.02
CA LEU A 319 8.48 -1.68 20.20
C LEU A 319 7.90 -2.88 20.96
N ALA A 320 6.58 -2.93 21.13
CA ALA A 320 5.90 -4.06 21.76
C ALA A 320 6.06 -5.37 20.96
N ASP A 321 6.10 -5.30 19.63
CA ASP A 321 6.41 -6.45 18.78
C ASP A 321 7.89 -6.83 18.87
N GLY A 322 8.79 -5.85 18.83
CA GLY A 322 10.25 -6.04 18.79
C GLY A 322 10.84 -6.64 20.08
N ILE A 323 10.29 -6.32 21.25
CA ILE A 323 10.67 -6.97 22.52
C ILE A 323 10.21 -8.44 22.56
N ARG A 324 9.08 -8.75 21.89
CA ARG A 324 8.54 -10.12 21.81
C ARG A 324 9.17 -10.94 20.69
N SER A 325 9.65 -10.28 19.64
CA SER A 325 10.27 -10.87 18.45
C SER A 325 11.78 -11.12 18.64
N SER A 326 12.10 -11.94 19.63
CA SER A 326 13.22 -12.90 19.53
C SER A 326 12.71 -14.33 19.29
N PHE A 327 11.40 -14.50 19.02
CA PHE A 327 10.73 -15.79 18.93
C PHE A 327 9.86 -16.03 17.67
N ASP A 328 9.66 -15.06 16.78
CA ASP A 328 8.76 -15.22 15.62
C ASP A 328 9.38 -14.88 14.24
N SER A 329 10.71 -14.72 14.16
CA SER A 329 11.41 -14.70 12.85
C SER A 329 11.47 -16.09 12.19
N GLU A 330 10.57 -17.01 12.55
CA GLU A 330 10.34 -18.21 11.79
C GLU A 330 9.43 -17.81 10.62
N VAL A 331 10.08 -17.57 9.48
CA VAL A 331 9.48 -17.77 8.15
C VAL A 331 8.65 -19.04 8.28
N ALA A 332 7.31 -18.92 8.31
CA ALA A 332 6.41 -20.06 8.32
C ALA A 332 6.96 -21.04 7.28
N PRO A 333 7.33 -22.28 7.68
CA PRO A 333 8.17 -23.14 6.87
C PRO A 333 7.70 -23.04 5.43
N ALA A 334 8.60 -22.65 4.54
CA ALA A 334 8.33 -22.86 3.13
C ALA A 334 7.86 -24.31 3.06
N ASP A 335 6.64 -24.52 2.57
CA ASP A 335 6.15 -25.86 2.34
C ASP A 335 7.20 -26.48 1.41
N ASP A 336 8.05 -27.33 1.98
CA ASP A 336 9.33 -27.83 1.44
C ASP A 336 9.10 -28.77 0.23
N THR A 337 7.85 -28.83 -0.21
CA THR A 337 7.45 -29.32 -1.52
C THR A 337 8.09 -28.42 -2.57
N GLU A 338 9.13 -28.95 -3.20
CA GLU A 338 9.81 -28.37 -4.36
C GLU A 338 8.78 -28.12 -5.47
N ARG A 339 8.24 -26.89 -5.53
CA ARG A 339 7.27 -26.48 -6.54
C ARG A 339 8.01 -26.09 -7.81
N PRO A 340 7.60 -26.59 -8.99
CA PRO A 340 8.16 -26.12 -10.24
C PRO A 340 7.99 -24.59 -10.37
N PRO A 341 8.96 -23.86 -10.92
CA PRO A 341 8.84 -22.42 -11.12
C PRO A 341 7.76 -22.12 -12.18
N LEU A 342 7.27 -20.88 -12.24
CA LEU A 342 6.24 -20.50 -13.20
C LEU A 342 6.63 -20.74 -14.66
N TRP A 343 7.92 -20.67 -15.01
CA TRP A 343 8.39 -20.94 -16.37
C TRP A 343 8.60 -22.43 -16.69
N HIS A 344 8.20 -23.35 -15.82
CA HIS A 344 8.41 -24.79 -15.99
C HIS A 344 7.99 -25.30 -17.38
N TYR A 345 6.74 -25.04 -17.79
CA TYR A 345 6.25 -25.49 -19.10
C TYR A 345 6.90 -24.78 -20.29
N LEU A 346 7.49 -23.58 -20.10
CA LEU A 346 8.29 -22.94 -21.16
C LEU A 346 9.57 -23.73 -21.44
N ASP A 347 10.11 -24.41 -20.44
CA ASP A 347 11.29 -25.26 -20.60
C ASP A 347 10.92 -26.66 -21.09
N GLU A 348 9.83 -27.24 -20.57
CA GLU A 348 9.33 -28.55 -20.99
C GLU A 348 8.88 -28.54 -22.46
N MET A 349 8.13 -27.51 -22.88
CA MET A 349 7.57 -27.38 -24.22
C MET A 349 8.46 -26.56 -25.17
N ARG A 350 9.72 -26.27 -24.80
CA ARG A 350 10.60 -25.35 -25.54
C ARG A 350 10.86 -25.72 -27.00
N ASP A 351 10.66 -26.99 -27.35
CA ASP A 351 10.88 -27.51 -28.71
C ASP A 351 9.57 -27.72 -29.48
N SER A 352 8.41 -27.45 -28.85
CA SER A 352 7.08 -27.64 -29.42
C SER A 352 6.65 -26.47 -30.31
N ASP A 353 6.14 -26.79 -31.49
CA ASP A 353 5.53 -25.83 -32.41
C ASP A 353 4.02 -25.60 -32.11
N GLU A 354 3.48 -26.24 -31.08
CA GLU A 354 2.11 -26.00 -30.63
C GLU A 354 1.93 -24.55 -30.15
N THR A 355 0.74 -24.01 -30.39
CA THR A 355 0.33 -22.68 -29.92
C THR A 355 0.37 -22.60 -28.40
N VAL A 356 0.76 -21.45 -27.86
CA VAL A 356 0.69 -21.13 -26.42
C VAL A 356 -0.04 -19.82 -26.15
N VAL A 357 0.14 -18.82 -27.02
CA VAL A 357 -0.48 -17.51 -26.89
C VAL A 357 -1.05 -17.09 -28.24
N VAL A 358 -2.27 -16.56 -28.23
CA VAL A 358 -2.87 -15.86 -29.37
C VAL A 358 -3.19 -14.42 -28.97
N ASP A 359 -2.66 -13.46 -29.73
CA ASP A 359 -3.04 -12.05 -29.61
C ASP A 359 -4.11 -11.75 -30.66
N MET A 360 -5.37 -11.58 -30.25
CA MET A 360 -6.46 -11.26 -31.18
C MET A 360 -6.27 -9.88 -31.84
N VAL A 361 -5.68 -8.94 -31.11
CA VAL A 361 -5.37 -7.59 -31.59
C VAL A 361 -3.89 -7.31 -31.34
N PRO A 362 -2.98 -7.70 -32.25
CA PRO A 362 -1.58 -7.43 -32.06
C PRO A 362 -1.30 -5.91 -32.16
N PRO A 363 -0.25 -5.39 -31.51
CA PRO A 363 0.14 -3.98 -31.60
C PRO A 363 0.45 -3.50 -33.03
N THR A 364 0.76 -4.42 -33.93
CA THR A 364 1.09 -4.15 -35.33
C THR A 364 0.38 -5.17 -36.23
N GLY A 365 -0.53 -4.70 -37.08
CA GLY A 365 -1.26 -5.52 -38.06
C GLY A 365 -2.72 -5.78 -37.68
N ASP A 366 -3.52 -6.19 -38.66
CA ASP A 366 -4.98 -6.39 -38.52
C ASP A 366 -5.38 -7.87 -38.36
N THR A 367 -4.40 -8.77 -38.23
CA THR A 367 -4.61 -10.22 -38.15
C THR A 367 -4.10 -10.77 -36.82
N PRO A 368 -4.80 -11.72 -36.18
CA PRO A 368 -4.34 -12.33 -34.93
C PRO A 368 -2.90 -12.87 -35.03
N ARG A 369 -2.09 -12.63 -33.99
CA ARG A 369 -0.72 -13.17 -33.89
C ARG A 369 -0.75 -14.46 -33.09
N VAL A 370 -0.34 -15.57 -33.72
CA VAL A 370 -0.20 -16.88 -33.06
C VAL A 370 1.26 -17.09 -32.67
N VAL A 371 1.50 -17.46 -31.41
CA VAL A 371 2.84 -17.72 -30.86
C VAL A 371 2.91 -19.16 -30.37
N SER A 372 3.93 -19.89 -30.83
CA SER A 372 4.22 -21.25 -30.38
C SER A 372 5.04 -21.29 -29.09
N TRP A 373 4.99 -22.41 -28.36
CA TRP A 373 5.82 -22.66 -27.18
C TRP A 373 7.31 -22.42 -27.46
N LYS A 374 7.81 -22.97 -28.56
CA LYS A 374 9.18 -22.80 -29.01
C LYS A 374 9.57 -21.35 -29.26
N LEU A 375 8.68 -20.58 -29.91
CA LEU A 375 8.95 -19.16 -30.14
C LEU A 375 8.94 -18.39 -28.82
N LEU A 376 7.96 -18.62 -27.94
CA LEU A 376 7.84 -17.93 -26.67
C LEU A 376 9.03 -18.24 -25.75
N SER A 377 9.38 -19.51 -25.59
CA SER A 377 10.51 -19.95 -24.76
C SER A 377 11.83 -19.31 -25.20
N ARG A 378 12.12 -19.33 -26.51
CA ARG A 378 13.29 -18.65 -27.08
C ARG A 378 13.27 -17.15 -26.79
N ARG A 379 12.13 -16.47 -26.99
CA ARG A 379 12.01 -15.02 -26.73
C ARG A 379 12.21 -14.68 -25.26
N VAL A 380 11.63 -15.45 -24.35
CA VAL A 380 11.83 -15.30 -22.89
C VAL A 380 13.32 -15.40 -22.55
N ARG A 381 14.01 -16.41 -23.07
CA ARG A 381 15.45 -16.61 -22.82
C ARG A 381 16.32 -15.48 -23.38
N GLN A 382 16.02 -15.03 -24.60
CA GLN A 382 16.73 -13.91 -25.23
C GLN A 382 16.49 -12.58 -24.48
N ILE A 383 15.26 -12.30 -24.08
CA ILE A 383 14.94 -11.09 -23.31
C ILE A 383 15.61 -11.15 -21.93
N ALA A 384 15.56 -12.28 -21.24
CA ALA A 384 16.19 -12.46 -19.93
C ALA A 384 17.72 -12.25 -19.98
N ALA A 385 18.40 -12.84 -20.96
CA ALA A 385 19.84 -12.62 -21.17
C ALA A 385 20.13 -11.16 -21.54
N GLY A 386 19.29 -10.54 -22.39
CA GLY A 386 19.41 -9.13 -22.76
C GLY A 386 19.22 -8.18 -21.58
N LEU A 387 18.23 -8.43 -20.72
CA LEU A 387 17.98 -7.67 -19.49
C LEU A 387 19.20 -7.73 -18.56
N SER A 388 19.74 -8.93 -18.33
CA SER A 388 20.96 -9.09 -17.54
C SER A 388 22.15 -8.32 -18.15
N ALA A 389 22.31 -8.36 -19.47
CA ALA A 389 23.38 -7.65 -20.17
C ALA A 389 23.29 -6.11 -20.08
N VAL A 390 22.08 -5.55 -19.93
CA VAL A 390 21.89 -4.10 -19.74
C VAL A 390 21.87 -3.66 -18.28
N GLY A 391 22.14 -4.58 -17.35
CA GLY A 391 22.32 -4.30 -15.93
C GLY A 391 21.11 -4.59 -15.04
N VAL A 392 20.06 -5.27 -15.53
CA VAL A 392 18.99 -5.73 -14.65
C VAL A 392 19.49 -6.88 -13.79
N ALA A 393 19.41 -6.72 -12.47
CA ALA A 393 19.89 -7.69 -11.49
C ALA A 393 18.73 -8.38 -10.74
N ARG A 394 19.07 -9.48 -10.03
CA ARG A 394 18.16 -10.13 -9.08
C ARG A 394 17.80 -9.13 -7.97
N GLY A 395 16.51 -8.97 -7.69
CA GLY A 395 15.98 -7.99 -6.75
C GLY A 395 15.56 -6.65 -7.38
N ASP A 396 16.01 -6.34 -8.60
CA ASP A 396 15.60 -5.11 -9.29
C ASP A 396 14.09 -5.12 -9.56
N ARG A 397 13.45 -3.98 -9.30
CA ARG A 397 12.01 -3.78 -9.52
C ARG A 397 11.75 -3.31 -10.95
N VAL A 398 10.91 -4.05 -11.68
CA VAL A 398 10.59 -3.79 -13.09
C VAL A 398 9.10 -3.49 -13.25
N SER A 399 8.77 -2.21 -13.49
CA SER A 399 7.40 -1.78 -13.77
C SER A 399 7.01 -2.11 -15.21
N LEU A 400 5.94 -2.90 -15.38
CA LEU A 400 5.45 -3.34 -16.68
C LEU A 400 4.26 -2.48 -17.15
N LEU A 401 4.50 -1.62 -18.14
CA LEU A 401 3.51 -0.75 -18.79
C LEU A 401 3.25 -1.23 -20.24
N ILE A 402 3.05 -2.53 -20.38
CA ILE A 402 2.85 -3.23 -21.65
C ILE A 402 1.39 -3.69 -21.72
N PRO A 403 0.65 -3.38 -22.80
CA PRO A 403 -0.68 -3.92 -23.01
C PRO A 403 -0.67 -5.46 -23.06
N PRO A 404 -1.78 -6.13 -22.72
CA PRO A 404 -1.91 -7.58 -22.85
C PRO A 404 -1.51 -8.04 -24.25
N SER A 405 -0.47 -8.87 -24.32
CA SER A 405 0.14 -9.35 -25.57
C SER A 405 1.16 -10.44 -25.28
N ALA A 406 1.58 -11.18 -26.31
CA ALA A 406 2.70 -12.10 -26.22
C ALA A 406 4.00 -11.43 -25.76
N ASP A 407 4.19 -10.14 -26.02
CA ASP A 407 5.36 -9.40 -25.57
C ASP A 407 5.33 -9.15 -24.05
N LEU A 408 4.16 -8.85 -23.47
CA LEU A 408 3.99 -8.78 -22.01
C LEU A 408 4.28 -10.13 -21.36
N VAL A 409 3.76 -11.22 -21.93
CA VAL A 409 4.06 -12.58 -21.46
C VAL A 409 5.56 -12.81 -21.49
N ALA A 410 6.23 -12.57 -22.62
CA ALA A 410 7.66 -12.83 -22.76
C ALA A 410 8.51 -12.01 -21.78
N VAL A 411 8.18 -10.74 -21.56
CA VAL A 411 8.88 -9.87 -20.59
C VAL A 411 8.65 -10.31 -19.16
N LEU A 412 7.41 -10.63 -18.78
CA LEU A 412 7.07 -11.12 -17.43
C LEU A 412 7.91 -12.34 -17.06
N TYR A 413 7.89 -13.38 -17.90
CA TYR A 413 8.64 -14.61 -17.64
C TYR A 413 10.16 -14.39 -17.72
N ALA A 414 10.64 -13.43 -18.53
CA ALA A 414 12.05 -13.08 -18.57
C ALA A 414 12.52 -12.45 -17.25
N CYS A 415 11.75 -11.50 -16.69
CA CYS A 415 12.04 -10.89 -15.39
C CYS A 415 12.04 -11.94 -14.27
N LEU A 416 10.98 -12.76 -14.20
CA LEU A 416 10.89 -13.82 -13.19
C LEU A 416 12.07 -14.80 -13.28
N ARG A 417 12.53 -15.13 -14.48
CA ARG A 417 13.61 -16.10 -14.70
C ARG A 417 14.98 -15.59 -14.20
N ILE A 418 15.20 -14.28 -14.17
CA ILE A 418 16.44 -13.66 -13.67
C ILE A 418 16.32 -13.18 -12.22
N GLY A 419 15.19 -13.42 -11.57
CA GLY A 419 14.93 -12.96 -10.20
C GLY A 419 14.66 -11.46 -10.07
N ALA A 420 14.25 -10.80 -11.14
CA ALA A 420 13.77 -9.42 -11.09
C ALA A 420 12.31 -9.39 -10.59
N ILE A 421 11.97 -8.39 -9.78
CA ILE A 421 10.67 -8.23 -9.14
C ILE A 421 9.73 -7.52 -10.11
N VAL A 422 8.69 -8.20 -10.58
CA VAL A 422 7.72 -7.57 -11.50
C VAL A 422 6.75 -6.69 -10.72
N VAL A 423 6.67 -5.41 -11.08
CA VAL A 423 5.72 -4.46 -10.51
C VAL A 423 4.55 -4.29 -11.47
N VAL A 424 3.37 -4.72 -11.03
CA VAL A 424 2.14 -4.65 -11.84
C VAL A 424 1.16 -3.68 -11.19
N ALA A 425 0.86 -2.60 -11.91
CA ALA A 425 -0.16 -1.64 -11.53
C ALA A 425 -1.21 -1.53 -12.64
N ASP A 426 -2.47 -1.78 -12.29
CA ASP A 426 -3.58 -1.82 -13.23
C ASP A 426 -3.91 -0.42 -13.78
N ALA A 427 -4.10 -0.32 -15.10
CA ALA A 427 -4.46 0.94 -15.76
C ALA A 427 -5.80 1.53 -15.27
N GLY A 428 -6.71 0.68 -14.76
CA GLY A 428 -7.98 1.06 -14.15
C GLY A 428 -7.83 1.89 -12.86
N LEU A 429 -6.62 2.01 -12.29
CA LEU A 429 -6.30 2.96 -11.22
C LEU A 429 -6.39 4.44 -11.68
N GLY A 430 -6.44 4.66 -13.00
CA GLY A 430 -6.31 5.99 -13.60
C GLY A 430 -4.92 6.58 -13.38
N LEU A 431 -4.61 7.67 -14.08
CA LEU A 431 -3.25 8.24 -14.09
C LEU A 431 -2.73 8.62 -12.70
N LYS A 432 -3.60 9.17 -11.83
CA LYS A 432 -3.23 9.54 -10.46
C LYS A 432 -2.92 8.32 -9.58
N GLY A 433 -3.75 7.27 -9.67
CA GLY A 433 -3.54 6.03 -8.91
C GLY A 433 -2.32 5.26 -9.41
N LEU A 434 -2.15 5.17 -10.73
CA LEU A 434 -0.99 4.56 -11.37
C LEU A 434 0.31 5.28 -11.00
N THR A 435 0.33 6.62 -11.02
CA THR A 435 1.49 7.41 -10.59
C THR A 435 1.87 7.13 -9.15
N ARG A 436 0.88 7.04 -8.25
CA ARG A 436 1.12 6.72 -6.84
C ARG A 436 1.71 5.31 -6.69
N ALA A 437 1.12 4.32 -7.35
CA ALA A 437 1.59 2.93 -7.31
C ALA A 437 3.03 2.80 -7.84
N VAL A 438 3.30 3.32 -9.04
CA VAL A 438 4.62 3.23 -9.66
C VAL A 438 5.68 3.98 -8.84
N ARG A 439 5.39 5.19 -8.35
CA ARG A 439 6.35 5.92 -7.50
C ARG A 439 6.56 5.23 -6.16
N GLY A 440 5.50 4.69 -5.55
CA GLY A 440 5.60 4.00 -4.27
C GLY A 440 6.36 2.68 -4.33
N ALA A 441 6.28 1.98 -5.46
CA ALA A 441 7.08 0.79 -5.73
C ALA A 441 8.55 1.09 -6.03
N TYR A 442 8.86 2.34 -6.40
CA TYR A 442 10.20 2.81 -6.79
C TYR A 442 10.94 1.84 -7.73
N PRO A 443 10.49 1.65 -8.99
CA PRO A 443 11.12 0.73 -9.92
C PRO A 443 12.51 1.19 -10.38
N ASP A 444 13.43 0.24 -10.49
CA ASP A 444 14.74 0.38 -11.12
C ASP A 444 14.64 0.43 -12.65
N HIS A 445 13.61 -0.23 -13.20
CA HIS A 445 13.35 -0.29 -14.64
C HIS A 445 11.86 -0.11 -14.96
N VAL A 446 11.57 0.55 -16.08
CA VAL A 446 10.22 0.71 -16.62
C VAL A 446 10.20 0.19 -18.04
N ILE A 447 9.48 -0.91 -18.29
CA ILE A 447 9.32 -1.49 -19.62
C ILE A 447 7.92 -1.20 -20.13
N GLY A 448 7.78 -0.52 -21.26
CA GLY A 448 6.44 -0.13 -21.71
C GLY A 448 6.29 0.31 -23.17
N ALA A 449 5.04 0.46 -23.57
CA ALA A 449 4.66 1.10 -24.83
C ALA A 449 4.74 2.63 -24.73
N ALA A 450 4.76 3.32 -25.88
CA ALA A 450 4.89 4.79 -25.96
C ALA A 450 3.97 5.58 -25.00
N PRO A 451 2.67 5.27 -24.86
CA PRO A 451 1.80 6.01 -23.92
C PRO A 451 2.28 5.90 -22.47
N GLY A 452 2.64 4.69 -22.02
CA GLY A 452 3.15 4.44 -20.68
C GLY A 452 4.50 5.13 -20.43
N LEU A 453 5.42 5.06 -21.39
CA LEU A 453 6.72 5.72 -21.30
C LEU A 453 6.62 7.25 -21.34
N SER A 454 5.67 7.79 -22.11
CA SER A 454 5.38 9.22 -22.13
C SER A 454 4.88 9.70 -20.77
N ALA A 455 3.98 8.94 -20.14
CA ALA A 455 3.52 9.22 -18.78
C ALA A 455 4.67 9.13 -17.77
N ALA A 456 5.47 8.07 -17.84
CA ALA A 456 6.64 7.88 -16.98
C ALA A 456 7.62 9.05 -17.06
N ARG A 457 7.90 9.55 -18.27
CA ARG A 457 8.76 10.71 -18.48
C ARG A 457 8.13 12.01 -17.97
N ALA A 458 6.88 12.29 -18.35
CA ALA A 458 6.19 13.53 -17.99
C ALA A 458 5.95 13.66 -16.48
N LEU A 459 5.74 12.53 -15.81
CA LEU A 459 5.47 12.45 -14.38
C LEU A 459 6.71 12.08 -13.56
N GLY A 460 7.89 12.02 -14.17
CA GLY A 460 9.15 11.74 -13.47
C GLY A 460 9.13 10.45 -12.67
N TRP A 461 8.65 9.35 -13.26
CA TRP A 461 8.74 8.03 -12.65
C TRP A 461 10.21 7.54 -12.68
N PRO A 462 10.68 6.90 -11.59
CA PRO A 462 12.05 6.43 -11.49
C PRO A 462 12.33 5.27 -12.47
N GLY A 463 13.60 4.90 -12.57
CA GLY A 463 14.06 3.73 -13.31
C GLY A 463 14.46 3.96 -14.77
N GLN A 464 15.28 3.06 -15.32
CA GLN A 464 15.69 3.06 -16.72
C GLN A 464 14.51 2.68 -17.62
N LYS A 465 14.27 3.45 -18.70
CA LYS A 465 13.13 3.22 -19.60
C LYS A 465 13.52 2.31 -20.76
N ILE A 466 12.74 1.26 -20.96
CA ILE A 466 12.89 0.27 -22.04
C ILE A 466 11.59 0.22 -22.86
N SER A 467 11.68 0.36 -24.18
CA SER A 467 10.50 0.37 -25.05
C SER A 467 10.14 -0.99 -25.63
N THR A 468 8.84 -1.25 -25.78
CA THR A 468 8.36 -2.45 -26.48
C THR A 468 8.63 -2.40 -27.99
N ALA A 469 8.65 -1.18 -28.57
CA ALA A 469 8.91 -0.96 -29.98
C ALA A 469 10.26 -0.28 -30.24
N THR A 470 10.77 -0.42 -31.47
CA THR A 470 11.96 0.33 -31.92
C THR A 470 11.56 1.71 -32.39
N TYR A 471 12.13 2.75 -31.77
CA TYR A 471 11.90 4.14 -32.15
C TYR A 471 13.12 4.78 -32.82
N PRO A 472 12.91 5.79 -33.71
CA PRO A 472 13.99 6.66 -34.18
C PRO A 472 14.69 7.38 -33.01
N LYS A 473 15.97 7.74 -33.19
CA LYS A 473 16.81 8.37 -32.15
C LYS A 473 16.17 9.59 -31.48
N ALA A 474 15.48 10.43 -32.25
CA ALA A 474 14.81 11.62 -31.73
C ALA A 474 13.69 11.27 -30.73
N VAL A 475 12.89 10.25 -31.03
CA VAL A 475 11.79 9.77 -30.16
C VAL A 475 12.35 9.05 -28.93
N ARG A 476 13.40 8.21 -29.09
CA ARG A 476 14.09 7.59 -27.94
C ARG A 476 14.57 8.64 -26.95
N ARG A 477 15.24 9.70 -27.44
CA ARG A 477 15.70 10.81 -26.59
C ARG A 477 14.56 11.59 -25.94
N ALA A 478 13.46 11.82 -26.64
CA ALA A 478 12.30 12.52 -26.10
C ALA A 478 11.61 11.73 -24.97
N LEU A 479 11.54 10.40 -25.12
CA LEU A 479 10.96 9.48 -24.12
C LEU A 479 11.95 8.99 -23.07
N ASP A 480 13.22 9.40 -23.14
CA ASP A 480 14.30 8.96 -22.25
C ASP A 480 14.53 7.43 -22.27
N VAL A 481 14.33 6.82 -23.44
CA VAL A 481 14.44 5.37 -23.67
C VAL A 481 15.89 4.97 -23.93
N SER A 482 16.40 4.05 -23.12
CA SER A 482 17.76 3.50 -23.24
C SER A 482 17.83 2.33 -24.22
N TYR A 483 16.88 1.39 -24.11
CA TYR A 483 16.84 0.16 -24.90
C TYR A 483 15.43 -0.12 -25.42
N SER A 484 15.32 -0.99 -26.43
CA SER A 484 14.06 -1.57 -26.87
C SER A 484 14.08 -3.09 -26.71
N LEU A 485 12.91 -3.75 -26.74
CA LEU A 485 12.86 -5.22 -26.72
C LEU A 485 13.66 -5.87 -27.85
N SER A 486 13.72 -5.22 -29.03
CA SER A 486 14.56 -5.69 -30.14
C SER A 486 16.06 -5.60 -29.81
N ASP A 487 16.48 -4.57 -29.07
CA ASP A 487 17.85 -4.42 -28.62
C ASP A 487 18.18 -5.54 -27.60
N LEU A 488 17.30 -5.78 -26.62
CA LEU A 488 17.47 -6.84 -25.63
C LEU A 488 17.55 -8.23 -26.27
N ILE A 489 16.65 -8.54 -27.20
CA ILE A 489 16.65 -9.80 -27.94
C ILE A 489 17.97 -10.02 -28.69
N SER A 490 18.54 -8.95 -29.27
CA SER A 490 19.78 -9.03 -30.02
C SER A 490 20.98 -9.25 -29.09
N LEU A 491 21.02 -8.52 -27.98
CA LEU A 491 22.06 -8.64 -26.95
C LEU A 491 22.04 -10.02 -26.26
N GLY A 492 20.85 -10.57 -26.01
CA GLY A 492 20.67 -11.88 -25.38
C GLY A 492 20.62 -13.06 -26.34
N SER A 493 21.09 -12.90 -27.58
CA SER A 493 20.99 -13.94 -28.62
C SER A 493 21.73 -15.23 -28.28
N ASP A 494 22.78 -15.18 -27.46
CA ASP A 494 23.52 -16.34 -26.95
C ASP A 494 22.81 -17.06 -25.79
N GLU A 495 21.72 -16.48 -25.27
CA GLU A 495 20.88 -17.05 -24.21
C GLU A 495 21.62 -17.47 -22.92
N ILE A 496 22.70 -16.75 -22.60
CA ILE A 496 23.44 -16.91 -21.35
C ILE A 496 22.62 -16.28 -20.23
N LEU A 497 22.05 -17.11 -19.36
CA LEU A 497 21.20 -16.68 -18.24
C LEU A 497 21.98 -16.69 -16.92
N PRO A 498 21.68 -15.77 -15.98
CA PRO A 498 22.16 -15.87 -14.61
C PRO A 498 21.57 -17.11 -13.89
N ALA A 499 22.07 -17.40 -12.70
CA ALA A 499 21.51 -18.44 -11.84
C ALA A 499 20.02 -18.14 -11.54
N PRO A 500 19.15 -19.17 -11.52
CA PRO A 500 17.73 -18.98 -11.20
C PRO A 500 17.56 -18.46 -9.76
N PRO A 501 16.49 -17.68 -9.49
CA PRO A 501 16.17 -17.20 -8.14
C PRO A 501 15.77 -18.35 -7.21
N ALA A 502 15.87 -18.11 -5.90
CA ALA A 502 15.34 -19.00 -4.89
C ALA A 502 13.80 -18.94 -4.84
N SER A 503 13.16 -20.00 -4.36
CA SER A 503 11.69 -20.05 -4.21
C SER A 503 11.16 -19.00 -3.23
N THR A 504 11.98 -18.60 -2.26
CA THR A 504 11.68 -17.57 -1.25
C THR A 504 11.95 -16.15 -1.73
N ASP A 505 12.55 -15.97 -2.91
CA ASP A 505 12.78 -14.63 -3.44
C ASP A 505 11.45 -13.98 -3.83
N THR A 506 11.37 -12.67 -3.61
CA THR A 506 10.28 -11.86 -4.12
C THR A 506 10.22 -11.94 -5.64
N ALA A 507 9.06 -12.30 -6.15
CA ALA A 507 8.79 -12.43 -7.57
C ALA A 507 7.98 -11.24 -8.11
N ALA A 508 7.01 -10.74 -7.34
CA ALA A 508 6.09 -9.72 -7.82
C ALA A 508 5.58 -8.78 -6.72
N VAL A 509 5.29 -7.53 -7.10
CA VAL A 509 4.47 -6.57 -6.35
C VAL A 509 3.23 -6.23 -7.16
N LEU A 510 2.06 -6.65 -6.69
CA LEU A 510 0.77 -6.49 -7.36
C LEU A 510 -0.06 -5.41 -6.66
N PHE A 511 -0.35 -4.30 -7.35
CA PHE A 511 -1.12 -3.21 -6.75
C PHE A 511 -2.64 -3.47 -6.78
N THR A 512 -3.28 -3.35 -5.62
CA THR A 512 -4.74 -3.50 -5.47
C THR A 512 -5.53 -2.34 -6.05
N SER A 513 -6.77 -2.58 -6.50
CA SER A 513 -7.69 -1.50 -6.86
C SER A 513 -8.17 -0.78 -5.59
N GLY A 514 -7.73 0.46 -5.38
CA GLY A 514 -7.98 1.26 -4.18
C GLY A 514 -9.45 1.70 -3.97
N SER A 515 -10.39 0.77 -3.77
CA SER A 515 -11.80 1.08 -3.51
C SER A 515 -12.08 1.60 -2.10
N THR A 516 -11.21 1.27 -1.14
CA THR A 516 -11.34 1.62 0.29
C THR A 516 -10.16 2.47 0.82
N GLY A 517 -9.34 3.00 -0.08
CA GLY A 517 -8.12 3.74 0.27
C GLY A 517 -7.10 3.73 -0.87
N PRO A 518 -5.87 4.19 -0.62
CA PRO A 518 -4.76 4.08 -1.56
C PRO A 518 -4.52 2.63 -2.02
N ALA A 519 -4.07 2.44 -3.26
CA ALA A 519 -3.68 1.13 -3.78
C ALA A 519 -2.51 0.58 -2.94
N LYS A 520 -2.58 -0.70 -2.59
CA LYS A 520 -1.57 -1.39 -1.77
C LYS A 520 -0.77 -2.33 -2.64
N GLY A 521 0.56 -2.34 -2.52
CA GLY A 521 1.42 -3.31 -3.20
C GLY A 521 1.42 -4.62 -2.43
N VAL A 522 0.87 -5.69 -3.01
CA VAL A 522 0.86 -7.03 -2.42
C VAL A 522 2.07 -7.79 -2.94
N VAL A 523 2.92 -8.29 -2.04
CA VAL A 523 4.17 -8.97 -2.39
C VAL A 523 3.96 -10.47 -2.45
N TYR A 524 4.48 -11.07 -3.52
CA TYR A 524 4.50 -12.51 -3.72
C TYR A 524 5.94 -12.99 -3.95
N THR A 525 6.30 -14.07 -3.29
CA THR A 525 7.48 -14.88 -3.61
C THR A 525 7.24 -15.79 -4.81
N HIS A 526 8.31 -16.35 -5.37
CA HIS A 526 8.21 -17.37 -6.41
C HIS A 526 7.37 -18.58 -5.97
N ALA A 527 7.55 -19.05 -4.73
CA ALA A 527 6.81 -20.18 -4.17
C ALA A 527 5.29 -19.91 -4.11
N GLN A 528 4.89 -18.71 -3.67
CA GLN A 528 3.47 -18.36 -3.57
C GLN A 528 2.82 -18.24 -4.95
N LEU A 529 3.51 -17.67 -5.94
CA LEU A 529 2.98 -17.63 -7.31
C LEU A 529 2.84 -19.05 -7.90
N SER A 530 3.80 -19.95 -7.65
CA SER A 530 3.64 -21.36 -8.03
C SER A 530 2.47 -22.02 -7.30
N ALA A 531 2.24 -21.69 -6.02
CA ALA A 531 1.07 -22.18 -5.29
C ALA A 531 -0.26 -21.64 -5.86
N VAL A 532 -0.30 -20.40 -6.38
CA VAL A 532 -1.47 -19.89 -7.14
C VAL A 532 -1.73 -20.77 -8.37
N ARG A 533 -0.69 -21.07 -9.15
CA ARG A 533 -0.80 -21.96 -10.32
C ARG A 533 -1.40 -23.32 -9.89
N ASP A 534 -0.85 -23.92 -8.85
CA ASP A 534 -1.26 -25.25 -8.40
C ASP A 534 -2.72 -25.26 -7.91
N ALA A 535 -3.13 -24.22 -7.16
CA ALA A 535 -4.52 -24.06 -6.71
C ALA A 535 -5.50 -23.94 -7.88
N LEU A 536 -5.17 -23.13 -8.90
CA LEU A 536 -6.01 -22.95 -10.09
C LEU A 536 -6.08 -24.24 -10.93
N ALA A 537 -4.95 -24.92 -11.13
CA ALA A 537 -4.90 -26.19 -11.86
C ALA A 537 -5.76 -27.25 -11.17
N ALA A 538 -5.64 -27.39 -9.86
CA ALA A 538 -6.40 -28.36 -9.07
C ALA A 538 -7.90 -28.04 -9.05
N GLN A 539 -8.30 -26.78 -8.88
CA GLN A 539 -9.71 -26.39 -8.77
C GLN A 539 -10.45 -26.49 -10.11
N TYR A 540 -9.81 -26.09 -11.21
CA TYR A 540 -10.50 -25.93 -12.51
C TYR A 540 -10.06 -26.91 -13.58
N GLY A 541 -9.10 -27.80 -13.29
CA GLY A 541 -8.59 -28.76 -14.27
C GLY A 541 -7.85 -28.11 -15.44
N VAL A 542 -7.22 -26.95 -15.21
CA VAL A 542 -6.44 -26.26 -16.25
C VAL A 542 -5.04 -26.84 -16.31
N GLY A 543 -4.61 -27.27 -17.50
CA GLY A 543 -3.34 -27.92 -17.71
C GLY A 543 -2.88 -27.90 -19.16
N VAL A 544 -1.92 -28.78 -19.49
CA VAL A 544 -1.52 -29.05 -20.87
C VAL A 544 -2.72 -29.52 -21.69
N GLY A 545 -2.91 -28.92 -22.86
CA GLY A 545 -4.03 -29.19 -23.76
C GLY A 545 -5.26 -28.30 -23.52
N THR A 546 -5.37 -27.61 -22.39
CA THR A 546 -6.46 -26.66 -22.14
C THR A 546 -6.33 -25.43 -23.04
N GLY A 547 -7.46 -24.98 -23.60
CA GLY A 547 -7.60 -23.64 -24.17
C GLY A 547 -8.28 -22.70 -23.18
N LEU A 548 -7.64 -21.57 -22.87
CA LEU A 548 -8.08 -20.60 -21.87
C LEU A 548 -8.34 -19.24 -22.53
N VAL A 549 -9.60 -18.80 -22.51
CA VAL A 549 -9.95 -17.41 -22.79
C VAL A 549 -9.92 -16.64 -21.48
N ALA A 550 -9.06 -15.63 -21.40
CA ALA A 550 -8.97 -14.76 -20.25
C ALA A 550 -9.32 -13.32 -20.65
N GLY A 551 -10.55 -12.89 -20.36
CA GLY A 551 -10.99 -11.49 -20.43
C GLY A 551 -10.46 -10.62 -19.28
N PHE A 552 -9.47 -11.13 -18.55
CA PHE A 552 -8.75 -10.44 -17.50
C PHE A 552 -7.26 -10.73 -17.64
N ALA A 553 -6.47 -9.71 -17.99
CA ALA A 553 -5.10 -9.86 -18.43
C ALA A 553 -4.19 -10.66 -17.47
N PRO A 554 -4.22 -10.47 -16.14
CA PRO A 554 -3.40 -11.27 -15.22
C PRO A 554 -3.63 -12.79 -15.30
N PHE A 555 -4.84 -13.25 -15.62
CA PHE A 555 -5.11 -14.69 -15.80
C PHE A 555 -4.58 -15.21 -17.14
N ALA A 556 -4.59 -14.38 -18.19
CA ALA A 556 -3.97 -14.74 -19.46
C ALA A 556 -2.46 -15.02 -19.27
N LEU A 557 -1.80 -14.24 -18.40
CA LEU A 557 -0.38 -14.39 -18.08
C LEU A 557 -0.05 -15.70 -17.34
N LEU A 558 -1.03 -16.29 -16.65
CA LEU A 558 -0.88 -17.59 -15.98
C LEU A 558 -1.05 -18.79 -16.92
N GLY A 559 -1.60 -18.59 -18.13
CA GLY A 559 -1.79 -19.66 -19.12
C GLY A 559 -0.53 -20.48 -19.36
N PRO A 560 0.60 -19.86 -19.75
CA PRO A 560 1.87 -20.57 -19.92
C PRO A 560 2.36 -21.28 -18.64
N ALA A 561 2.15 -20.69 -17.47
CA ALA A 561 2.51 -21.33 -16.20
C ALA A 561 1.67 -22.58 -15.89
N LEU A 562 0.43 -22.63 -16.38
CA LEU A 562 -0.46 -23.78 -16.27
C LEU A 562 -0.25 -24.82 -17.38
N GLY A 563 0.60 -24.53 -18.38
CA GLY A 563 0.73 -25.39 -19.57
C GLY A 563 -0.39 -25.19 -20.59
N ALA A 564 -1.27 -24.21 -20.39
CA ALA A 564 -2.45 -23.98 -21.21
C ALA A 564 -2.18 -23.00 -22.38
N ARG A 565 -2.92 -23.20 -23.47
CA ARG A 565 -3.07 -22.20 -24.53
C ARG A 565 -3.89 -21.04 -24.00
N SER A 566 -3.47 -19.81 -24.25
CA SER A 566 -4.14 -18.62 -23.73
C SER A 566 -4.42 -17.57 -24.81
N VAL A 567 -5.54 -16.89 -24.66
CA VAL A 567 -5.96 -15.79 -25.52
C VAL A 567 -6.66 -14.73 -24.70
N THR A 568 -6.35 -13.46 -24.99
CA THR A 568 -7.18 -12.33 -24.54
C THR A 568 -8.13 -11.98 -25.68
N PRO A 569 -9.46 -11.90 -25.46
CA PRO A 569 -10.41 -11.45 -26.48
C PRO A 569 -10.03 -10.10 -27.05
N ASP A 570 -10.56 -9.75 -28.23
CA ASP A 570 -10.54 -8.38 -28.72
C ASP A 570 -11.34 -7.49 -27.76
N MET A 571 -10.62 -6.83 -26.86
CA MET A 571 -11.21 -5.99 -25.83
C MET A 571 -10.26 -4.89 -25.37
N ASP A 572 -10.87 -3.77 -24.99
CA ASP A 572 -10.20 -2.77 -24.16
C ASP A 572 -10.28 -3.20 -22.69
N VAL A 573 -9.15 -3.62 -22.12
CA VAL A 573 -9.05 -4.01 -20.70
C VAL A 573 -9.34 -2.87 -19.73
N THR A 574 -9.24 -1.62 -20.18
CA THR A 574 -9.61 -0.43 -19.38
C THR A 574 -11.12 -0.15 -19.41
N SER A 575 -11.85 -0.80 -20.33
CA SER A 575 -13.30 -0.72 -20.44
C SER A 575 -13.94 -2.11 -20.70
N PRO A 576 -13.84 -3.07 -19.75
CA PRO A 576 -14.30 -4.45 -19.96
C PRO A 576 -15.79 -4.57 -20.34
N LYS A 577 -16.60 -3.58 -19.95
CA LYS A 577 -18.03 -3.45 -20.31
C LYS A 577 -18.29 -3.35 -21.82
N THR A 578 -17.27 -3.20 -22.64
CA THR A 578 -17.38 -3.11 -24.10
C THR A 578 -17.18 -4.46 -24.80
N LEU A 579 -16.76 -5.51 -24.07
CA LEU A 579 -16.56 -6.84 -24.63
C LEU A 579 -17.87 -7.40 -25.19
N THR A 580 -17.85 -7.86 -26.44
CA THR A 580 -19.01 -8.41 -27.14
C THR A 580 -19.03 -9.93 -27.12
N ALA A 581 -20.20 -10.52 -27.34
CA ALA A 581 -20.35 -11.96 -27.47
C ALA A 581 -19.52 -12.55 -28.61
N THR A 582 -19.48 -11.87 -29.76
CA THR A 582 -18.72 -12.30 -30.94
C THR A 582 -17.20 -12.29 -30.69
N ALA A 583 -16.68 -11.30 -29.94
CA ALA A 583 -15.27 -11.27 -29.57
C ALA A 583 -14.89 -12.43 -28.63
N VAL A 584 -15.79 -12.82 -27.72
CA VAL A 584 -15.60 -14.00 -26.87
C VAL A 584 -15.61 -15.28 -27.72
N ALA A 585 -16.60 -15.45 -28.60
CA ALA A 585 -16.70 -16.63 -29.46
C ALA A 585 -15.48 -16.78 -30.39
N ALA A 586 -15.01 -15.68 -30.99
CA ALA A 586 -13.81 -15.66 -31.80
C ALA A 586 -12.56 -16.07 -31.01
N ALA A 587 -12.43 -15.61 -29.76
CA ALA A 587 -11.34 -16.02 -28.88
C ALA A 587 -11.43 -17.51 -28.50
N VAL A 588 -12.63 -18.00 -28.18
CA VAL A 588 -12.87 -19.44 -27.90
C VAL A 588 -12.43 -20.29 -29.09
N ALA A 589 -12.84 -19.93 -30.30
CA ALA A 589 -12.47 -20.64 -31.52
C ALA A 589 -10.96 -20.57 -31.80
N ALA A 590 -10.29 -19.47 -31.48
CA ALA A 590 -8.87 -19.29 -31.76
C ALA A 590 -7.93 -20.21 -30.97
N VAL A 591 -8.38 -20.75 -29.83
CA VAL A 591 -7.57 -21.62 -28.96
C VAL A 591 -8.27 -22.92 -28.54
N ASP A 592 -9.39 -23.26 -29.18
CA ASP A 592 -10.26 -24.38 -28.80
C ASP A 592 -10.58 -24.37 -27.30
N ALA A 593 -11.09 -23.24 -26.81
CA ALA A 593 -11.17 -23.01 -25.38
C ALA A 593 -12.20 -23.89 -24.68
N THR A 594 -11.77 -24.58 -23.62
CA THR A 594 -12.65 -25.30 -22.69
C THR A 594 -12.90 -24.49 -21.41
N VAL A 595 -12.10 -23.45 -21.15
CA VAL A 595 -12.25 -22.56 -20.00
C VAL A 595 -12.34 -21.11 -20.45
N VAL A 596 -13.37 -20.41 -19.97
CA VAL A 596 -13.58 -18.98 -20.21
C VAL A 596 -13.66 -18.24 -18.89
N PHE A 597 -12.84 -17.21 -18.73
CA PHE A 597 -12.84 -16.35 -17.55
C PHE A 597 -13.10 -14.89 -17.94
N LEU A 598 -14.21 -14.32 -17.44
CA LEU A 598 -14.62 -12.93 -17.71
C LEU A 598 -14.89 -12.18 -16.40
N SER A 599 -14.71 -10.85 -16.41
CA SER A 599 -15.14 -10.04 -15.27
C SER A 599 -16.66 -9.83 -15.28
N PRO A 600 -17.32 -9.63 -14.11
CA PRO A 600 -18.75 -9.33 -14.02
C PRO A 600 -19.19 -8.16 -14.91
N ALA A 601 -18.33 -7.14 -15.04
CA ALA A 601 -18.58 -5.96 -15.87
C ALA A 601 -18.65 -6.30 -17.37
N ALA A 602 -17.90 -7.31 -17.82
CA ALA A 602 -17.90 -7.76 -19.21
C ALA A 602 -19.11 -8.66 -19.52
N VAL A 603 -19.52 -9.51 -18.58
CA VAL A 603 -20.60 -10.49 -18.76
C VAL A 603 -21.92 -9.83 -19.19
N ALA A 604 -22.27 -8.68 -18.59
CA ALA A 604 -23.50 -7.97 -18.93
C ALA A 604 -23.60 -7.59 -20.41
N ASN A 605 -22.51 -7.09 -21.00
CA ASN A 605 -22.51 -6.68 -22.40
C ASN A 605 -22.38 -7.89 -23.35
N VAL A 606 -21.68 -8.94 -22.95
CA VAL A 606 -21.65 -10.22 -23.67
C VAL A 606 -23.07 -10.78 -23.80
N VAL A 607 -23.84 -10.85 -22.72
CA VAL A 607 -25.23 -11.30 -22.76
C VAL A 607 -26.09 -10.38 -23.64
N ALA A 608 -25.95 -9.05 -23.49
CA ALA A 608 -26.72 -8.07 -24.26
C ALA A 608 -26.46 -8.11 -25.78
N THR A 609 -25.26 -8.55 -26.19
CA THR A 609 -24.85 -8.63 -27.60
C THR A 609 -24.96 -10.04 -28.20
N SER A 610 -25.53 -11.00 -27.45
CA SER A 610 -25.64 -12.41 -27.86
C SER A 610 -26.52 -12.67 -29.10
N SER A 611 -27.34 -11.70 -29.50
CA SER A 611 -28.13 -11.77 -30.74
C SER A 611 -27.27 -11.68 -32.01
N ALA A 612 -26.04 -11.18 -31.89
CA ALA A 612 -25.09 -11.10 -33.00
C ALA A 612 -24.32 -12.40 -33.26
N LEU A 613 -24.46 -13.41 -32.40
CA LEU A 613 -23.78 -14.71 -32.54
C LEU A 613 -24.35 -15.50 -33.71
N THR A 614 -23.45 -15.95 -34.60
CA THR A 614 -23.73 -16.91 -35.67
C THR A 614 -23.87 -18.34 -35.13
N ASP A 615 -24.29 -19.28 -35.99
CA ASP A 615 -24.35 -20.70 -35.60
C ASP A 615 -22.97 -21.27 -35.27
N ASP A 616 -21.93 -20.84 -36.01
CA ASP A 616 -20.54 -21.23 -35.75
C ASP A 616 -20.05 -20.67 -34.40
N ASP A 617 -20.39 -19.42 -34.08
CA ASP A 617 -20.05 -18.83 -32.77
C ASP A 617 -20.70 -19.61 -31.62
N ARG A 618 -21.97 -20.01 -31.79
CA ARG A 618 -22.69 -20.81 -30.79
C ARG A 618 -22.08 -22.20 -30.65
N ALA A 619 -21.68 -22.83 -31.76
CA ALA A 619 -21.00 -24.11 -31.75
C ALA A 619 -19.65 -24.03 -31.00
N ALA A 620 -18.87 -22.96 -31.22
CA ALA A 620 -17.63 -22.72 -30.50
C ALA A 620 -17.87 -22.55 -28.98
N LEU A 621 -18.84 -21.71 -28.59
CA LEU A 621 -19.18 -21.48 -27.18
C LEU A 621 -19.73 -22.74 -26.49
N ALA A 622 -20.38 -23.64 -27.22
CA ALA A 622 -20.82 -24.92 -26.69
C ALA A 622 -19.65 -25.88 -26.38
N GLY A 623 -18.44 -25.63 -26.90
CA GLY A 623 -17.24 -26.38 -26.54
C GLY A 623 -16.66 -26.01 -25.16
N VAL A 624 -17.14 -24.93 -24.54
CA VAL A 624 -16.69 -24.50 -23.22
C VAL A 624 -17.24 -25.44 -22.14
N GLU A 625 -16.37 -25.90 -21.25
CA GLU A 625 -16.70 -26.80 -20.14
C GLU A 625 -16.75 -26.08 -18.79
N ARG A 626 -16.03 -24.95 -18.64
CA ARG A 626 -16.02 -24.14 -17.42
C ARG A 626 -16.09 -22.66 -17.76
N PHE A 627 -17.05 -21.97 -17.15
CA PHE A 627 -17.17 -20.53 -17.18
C PHE A 627 -16.89 -19.97 -15.79
N LEU A 628 -15.99 -19.00 -15.70
CA LEU A 628 -15.57 -18.39 -14.45
C LEU A 628 -15.87 -16.88 -14.49
N SER A 629 -16.43 -16.33 -13.42
CA SER A 629 -16.61 -14.87 -13.25
C SER A 629 -16.25 -14.41 -11.84
N ALA A 630 -15.27 -13.49 -11.72
CA ALA A 630 -14.72 -13.09 -10.42
C ALA A 630 -14.35 -11.60 -10.34
N GLY A 631 -14.04 -11.14 -9.12
CA GLY A 631 -13.58 -9.76 -8.83
C GLY A 631 -14.67 -8.82 -8.30
N ALA A 632 -15.94 -9.18 -8.49
CA ALA A 632 -17.12 -8.58 -7.86
C ALA A 632 -18.28 -9.59 -7.84
N PRO A 633 -19.31 -9.38 -6.99
CA PRO A 633 -20.51 -10.21 -7.01
C PRO A 633 -21.19 -10.20 -8.39
N VAL A 634 -21.66 -11.36 -8.83
CA VAL A 634 -22.49 -11.56 -10.03
C VAL A 634 -23.87 -11.99 -9.58
N SER A 635 -24.94 -11.40 -10.13
CA SER A 635 -26.29 -11.84 -9.80
C SER A 635 -26.60 -13.19 -10.44
N GLU A 636 -27.42 -14.01 -9.76
CA GLU A 636 -27.86 -15.30 -10.29
C GLU A 636 -28.47 -15.18 -11.70
N PRO A 637 -29.36 -14.21 -12.01
CA PRO A 637 -29.94 -14.11 -13.34
C PRO A 637 -28.91 -13.81 -14.43
N LEU A 638 -27.89 -13.00 -14.11
CA LEU A 638 -26.82 -12.69 -15.07
C LEU A 638 -25.92 -13.91 -15.30
N LEU A 639 -25.59 -14.66 -14.24
CA LEU A 639 -24.81 -15.90 -14.33
C LEU A 639 -25.56 -16.98 -15.12
N ALA A 640 -26.87 -17.11 -14.92
CA ALA A 640 -27.71 -18.01 -15.70
C ALA A 640 -27.77 -17.61 -17.18
N ALA A 641 -27.86 -16.31 -17.48
CA ALA A 641 -27.90 -15.82 -18.86
C ALA A 641 -26.61 -16.07 -19.64
N ILE A 642 -25.44 -15.95 -19.01
CA ILE A 642 -24.16 -16.30 -19.65
C ILE A 642 -23.98 -17.82 -19.76
N ALA A 643 -24.42 -18.60 -18.76
CA ALA A 643 -24.41 -20.06 -18.82
C ALA A 643 -25.26 -20.59 -20.00
N ALA A 644 -26.38 -19.93 -20.33
CA ALA A 644 -27.17 -20.27 -21.52
C ALA A 644 -26.42 -20.08 -22.86
N LEU A 645 -25.38 -19.23 -22.91
CA LEU A 645 -24.52 -19.11 -24.10
C LEU A 645 -23.48 -20.22 -24.20
N MET A 646 -23.17 -20.90 -23.09
CA MET A 646 -22.17 -21.97 -22.96
C MET A 646 -22.85 -23.19 -22.31
N PRO A 647 -23.78 -23.86 -23.00
CA PRO A 647 -24.70 -24.82 -22.37
C PRO A 647 -24.04 -26.06 -21.76
N ASN A 648 -22.80 -26.38 -22.15
CA ASN A 648 -22.03 -27.50 -21.60
C ASN A 648 -21.09 -27.07 -20.45
N ALA A 649 -21.05 -25.77 -20.13
CA ALA A 649 -20.17 -25.24 -19.11
C ALA A 649 -20.82 -25.29 -17.73
N SER A 650 -20.05 -25.69 -16.71
CA SER A 650 -20.36 -25.33 -15.34
C SER A 650 -19.98 -23.87 -15.12
N ALA A 651 -20.90 -23.05 -14.62
CA ALA A 651 -20.68 -21.64 -14.35
C ALA A 651 -20.32 -21.43 -12.87
N HIS A 652 -19.20 -20.77 -12.62
CA HIS A 652 -18.62 -20.56 -11.29
C HIS A 652 -18.40 -19.08 -10.98
N THR A 653 -18.47 -18.74 -9.69
CA THR A 653 -18.13 -17.40 -9.18
C THR A 653 -17.16 -17.49 -8.00
N PRO A 654 -15.85 -17.63 -8.26
CA PRO A 654 -14.89 -17.74 -7.18
C PRO A 654 -14.68 -16.43 -6.44
N TYR A 655 -14.40 -16.56 -5.14
CA TYR A 655 -14.08 -15.45 -4.26
C TYR A 655 -12.59 -15.44 -3.90
N GLY A 656 -12.05 -14.23 -3.85
CA GLY A 656 -10.72 -13.94 -3.34
C GLY A 656 -10.39 -12.46 -3.51
N MET A 657 -9.15 -12.12 -3.15
CA MET A 657 -8.60 -10.77 -3.23
C MET A 657 -7.20 -10.80 -3.83
N THR A 658 -6.53 -9.65 -3.98
CA THR A 658 -5.18 -9.64 -4.59
C THR A 658 -4.18 -10.41 -3.71
N GLU A 659 -4.47 -10.52 -2.41
CA GLU A 659 -3.70 -11.17 -1.35
C GLU A 659 -3.80 -12.70 -1.35
N GLY A 660 -4.70 -13.30 -2.12
CA GLY A 660 -4.81 -14.77 -2.20
C GLY A 660 -5.48 -15.30 -3.47
N LEU A 661 -6.00 -14.44 -4.34
CA LEU A 661 -6.66 -14.70 -5.62
C LEU A 661 -7.88 -15.66 -5.60
N LEU A 662 -7.69 -16.92 -5.22
CA LEU A 662 -8.71 -17.97 -5.14
C LEU A 662 -8.78 -18.53 -3.72
N MET A 663 -9.86 -18.23 -3.00
CA MET A 663 -10.09 -18.67 -1.62
C MET A 663 -11.22 -19.70 -1.54
N THR A 664 -12.39 -19.35 -2.09
CA THR A 664 -13.59 -20.20 -2.14
C THR A 664 -14.17 -20.21 -3.55
N ASP A 665 -15.02 -21.20 -3.83
CA ASP A 665 -15.70 -21.33 -5.11
C ASP A 665 -17.16 -21.80 -4.93
N ILE A 666 -18.01 -21.38 -5.86
CA ILE A 666 -19.42 -21.78 -5.91
C ILE A 666 -19.89 -21.85 -7.36
N THR A 667 -20.73 -22.85 -7.66
CA THR A 667 -21.40 -22.99 -8.97
C THR A 667 -22.74 -22.25 -8.98
N LEU A 668 -23.28 -22.01 -10.18
CA LEU A 668 -24.65 -21.49 -10.35
C LEU A 668 -25.70 -22.35 -9.60
N ASP A 669 -25.57 -23.68 -9.68
CA ASP A 669 -26.47 -24.58 -8.96
C ASP A 669 -26.27 -24.49 -7.45
N GLY A 670 -25.02 -24.38 -6.98
CA GLY A 670 -24.72 -24.15 -5.57
C GLY A 670 -25.30 -22.84 -5.04
N ILE A 671 -25.31 -21.77 -5.85
CA ILE A 671 -25.97 -20.49 -5.49
C ILE A 671 -27.48 -20.70 -5.30
N ARG A 672 -28.12 -21.48 -6.18
CA ARG A 672 -29.56 -21.77 -6.12
C ARG A 672 -29.92 -22.62 -4.92
N GLU A 673 -29.11 -23.63 -4.61
CA GLU A 673 -29.23 -24.46 -3.41
C GLU A 673 -29.08 -23.61 -2.14
N ALA A 674 -28.03 -22.79 -2.07
CA ALA A 674 -27.79 -21.89 -0.95
C ALA A 674 -28.94 -20.90 -0.76
N ALA A 675 -29.49 -20.32 -1.83
CA ALA A 675 -30.62 -19.40 -1.75
C ALA A 675 -31.91 -20.05 -1.23
N ALA A 676 -32.11 -21.36 -1.46
CA ALA A 676 -33.26 -22.09 -0.96
C ALA A 676 -33.16 -22.41 0.55
N GLU A 677 -31.93 -22.51 1.06
CA GLU A 677 -31.61 -22.85 2.45
C GLU A 677 -31.34 -21.62 3.33
N ALA A 678 -31.12 -20.45 2.71
CA ALA A 678 -30.64 -19.25 3.36
C ALA A 678 -31.62 -18.69 4.41
N GLY A 679 -31.18 -18.68 5.66
CA GLY A 679 -31.61 -17.73 6.69
C GLY A 679 -30.41 -16.88 7.08
N ALA A 680 -30.57 -15.55 7.06
CA ALA A 680 -29.55 -14.48 7.15
C ALA A 680 -28.93 -14.06 5.80
N GLY A 681 -28.79 -12.74 5.62
CA GLY A 681 -28.42 -12.10 4.35
C GLY A 681 -26.91 -12.14 4.04
N GLY A 682 -26.55 -11.82 2.80
CA GLY A 682 -25.17 -11.88 2.31
C GLY A 682 -25.06 -12.48 0.91
N VAL A 683 -23.85 -12.53 0.37
CA VAL A 683 -23.54 -13.21 -0.89
C VAL A 683 -22.83 -14.52 -0.56
N CYS A 684 -23.47 -15.66 -0.82
CA CYS A 684 -22.82 -16.97 -0.70
C CYS A 684 -21.71 -17.08 -1.75
N VAL A 685 -20.49 -17.32 -1.28
CA VAL A 685 -19.29 -17.51 -2.12
C VAL A 685 -18.78 -18.96 -2.05
N GLY A 686 -19.61 -19.86 -1.52
CA GLY A 686 -19.40 -21.30 -1.52
C GLY A 686 -18.37 -21.77 -0.51
N THR A 687 -17.70 -22.87 -0.84
CA THR A 687 -16.83 -23.58 0.11
C THR A 687 -15.36 -23.26 -0.14
N PRO A 688 -14.49 -23.36 0.88
CA PRO A 688 -13.04 -23.26 0.70
C PRO A 688 -12.52 -24.23 -0.37
N THR A 689 -11.57 -23.77 -1.18
CA THR A 689 -10.88 -24.68 -2.11
C THR A 689 -10.01 -25.69 -1.36
N GLY A 690 -9.55 -26.75 -2.04
CA GLY A 690 -8.83 -27.86 -1.39
C GLY A 690 -7.55 -27.47 -0.62
N VAL A 691 -7.00 -26.28 -0.84
CA VAL A 691 -5.80 -25.76 -0.15
C VAL A 691 -6.09 -24.60 0.80
N THR A 692 -7.35 -24.18 0.91
CA THR A 692 -7.76 -23.00 1.69
C THR A 692 -8.45 -23.41 2.98
N ARG A 693 -8.07 -22.78 4.08
CA ARG A 693 -8.82 -22.79 5.34
C ARG A 693 -9.45 -21.43 5.56
N VAL A 694 -10.69 -21.42 6.05
CA VAL A 694 -11.45 -20.21 6.35
C VAL A 694 -11.89 -20.26 7.79
N ARG A 695 -11.68 -19.16 8.50
CA ARG A 695 -12.18 -18.93 9.86
C ARG A 695 -12.80 -17.55 9.95
N ILE A 696 -13.56 -17.35 11.02
CA ILE A 696 -14.21 -16.10 11.33
C ILE A 696 -13.61 -15.54 12.62
N ALA A 697 -13.24 -14.25 12.62
CA ALA A 697 -12.93 -13.49 13.83
C ALA A 697 -14.19 -12.72 14.25
N PRO A 698 -14.96 -13.18 15.25
CA PRO A 698 -16.26 -12.63 15.59
C PRO A 698 -16.23 -11.12 15.85
N LEU A 699 -17.30 -10.42 15.50
CA LEU A 699 -17.48 -8.99 15.84
C LEU A 699 -17.95 -8.83 17.29
N ASP A 700 -17.34 -7.90 18.02
CA ASP A 700 -17.84 -7.44 19.31
C ASP A 700 -19.01 -6.44 19.16
N GLU A 701 -19.62 -6.02 20.28
CA GLU A 701 -20.74 -5.07 20.29
C GLU A 701 -20.42 -3.71 19.63
N THR A 702 -19.13 -3.36 19.52
CA THR A 702 -18.67 -2.12 18.90
C THR A 702 -18.37 -2.26 17.40
N GLY A 703 -18.54 -3.46 16.85
CA GLY A 703 -18.26 -3.80 15.45
C GLY A 703 -16.78 -4.07 15.17
N ARG A 704 -15.96 -4.34 16.20
CA ARG A 704 -14.55 -4.68 16.03
C ARG A 704 -14.36 -6.19 16.00
N ALA A 705 -13.50 -6.67 15.12
CA ALA A 705 -13.14 -8.08 15.07
C ALA A 705 -12.25 -8.46 16.25
N THR A 706 -12.62 -9.53 16.93
CA THR A 706 -11.89 -10.13 18.05
C THR A 706 -10.64 -10.89 17.57
N GLU A 707 -9.82 -11.35 18.51
CA GLU A 707 -8.60 -12.10 18.21
C GLU A 707 -8.83 -13.61 18.10
N GLU A 708 -9.84 -14.14 18.81
CA GLU A 708 -10.17 -15.56 18.77
C GLU A 708 -10.86 -15.92 17.45
N LEU A 709 -10.34 -16.94 16.77
CA LEU A 709 -10.86 -17.42 15.49
C LEU A 709 -11.79 -18.62 15.72
N THR A 710 -12.94 -18.64 15.06
CA THR A 710 -13.91 -19.75 15.13
C THR A 710 -14.29 -20.27 13.73
N GLU A 711 -14.78 -21.50 13.69
CA GLU A 711 -15.42 -22.15 12.54
C GLU A 711 -16.92 -22.41 12.80
N ASP A 712 -17.46 -21.89 13.91
CA ASP A 712 -18.86 -22.06 14.29
C ASP A 712 -19.79 -21.44 13.26
N ALA A 713 -20.86 -22.18 12.94
CA ALA A 713 -21.85 -21.74 11.98
C ALA A 713 -22.62 -20.50 12.48
N ASN A 714 -22.92 -19.59 11.56
CA ASN A 714 -23.73 -18.39 11.72
C ASN A 714 -23.14 -17.36 12.72
N VAL A 715 -21.83 -17.41 12.96
CA VAL A 715 -21.12 -16.36 13.68
C VAL A 715 -20.60 -15.33 12.68
N THR A 716 -21.09 -14.10 12.75
CA THR A 716 -20.64 -13.00 11.89
C THR A 716 -19.34 -12.39 12.44
N GLY A 717 -18.35 -12.25 11.56
CA GLY A 717 -17.02 -11.77 11.91
C GLY A 717 -16.22 -11.34 10.70
N GLU A 718 -14.99 -10.87 10.95
CA GLU A 718 -14.02 -10.69 9.88
C GLU A 718 -13.60 -12.05 9.32
N ILE A 719 -13.60 -12.18 8.00
CA ILE A 719 -13.17 -13.40 7.31
C ILE A 719 -11.64 -13.47 7.37
N VAL A 720 -11.12 -14.57 7.89
CA VAL A 720 -9.69 -14.86 8.00
C VAL A 720 -9.39 -16.13 7.21
N VAL A 721 -8.40 -16.05 6.33
CA VAL A 721 -8.07 -17.14 5.41
C VAL A 721 -6.63 -17.61 5.60
N SER A 722 -6.38 -18.88 5.32
CA SER A 722 -5.03 -19.43 5.23
C SER A 722 -4.91 -20.36 4.04
N ALA A 723 -3.89 -20.11 3.21
CA ALA A 723 -3.52 -20.97 2.09
C ALA A 723 -2.03 -20.78 1.73
N PRO A 724 -1.38 -21.75 1.06
CA PRO A 724 0.03 -21.63 0.66
C PRO A 724 0.30 -20.44 -0.27
N HIS A 725 -0.72 -19.98 -1.01
CA HIS A 725 -0.66 -18.88 -1.97
C HIS A 725 -1.20 -17.54 -1.43
N VAL A 726 -1.42 -17.43 -0.12
CA VAL A 726 -1.61 -16.12 0.53
C VAL A 726 -0.32 -15.31 0.42
N GLU A 727 -0.46 -13.99 0.23
CA GLU A 727 0.60 -13.00 0.12
C GLU A 727 1.71 -13.11 1.18
N ASP A 728 2.90 -12.62 0.84
CA ASP A 728 4.03 -12.60 1.77
C ASP A 728 3.95 -11.42 2.72
N HIS A 729 3.88 -10.20 2.16
CA HIS A 729 3.65 -8.96 2.88
C HIS A 729 3.13 -7.83 1.97
N TYR A 730 2.73 -6.71 2.59
CA TYR A 730 2.46 -5.48 1.85
C TYR A 730 3.72 -4.62 1.72
N ASP A 731 4.10 -4.28 0.49
CA ASP A 731 5.30 -3.52 0.14
C ASP A 731 5.31 -2.16 0.85
N ARG A 732 6.31 -1.93 1.70
CA ARG A 732 6.51 -0.69 2.48
C ARG A 732 5.28 -0.27 3.30
N LEU A 733 4.49 -1.23 3.76
CA LEU A 733 3.25 -1.01 4.52
C LEU A 733 3.20 -1.89 5.77
N TRP A 734 4.26 -1.86 6.58
CA TRP A 734 4.43 -2.71 7.77
C TRP A 734 3.20 -2.77 8.70
N LEU A 735 2.65 -1.63 9.17
CA LEU A 735 1.43 -1.64 10.00
C LEU A 735 0.23 -2.35 9.33
N THR A 736 0.07 -2.19 8.02
CA THR A 736 -1.00 -2.85 7.26
C THR A 736 -0.77 -4.36 7.23
N HIS A 737 0.47 -4.79 7.00
CA HIS A 737 0.83 -6.20 7.03
C HIS A 737 0.65 -6.81 8.42
N ARG A 738 1.19 -6.16 9.46
CA ARG A 738 1.00 -6.55 10.86
C ARG A 738 -0.47 -6.72 11.21
N ALA A 739 -1.31 -5.74 10.87
CA ALA A 739 -2.75 -5.81 11.13
C ALA A 739 -3.42 -6.98 10.39
N SER A 740 -2.99 -7.27 9.16
CA SER A 740 -3.53 -8.38 8.36
C SER A 740 -3.19 -9.76 8.93
N ARG A 741 -2.14 -9.89 9.76
CA ARG A 741 -1.71 -11.18 10.34
C ARG A 741 -2.10 -11.38 11.81
N ARG A 742 -2.78 -10.40 12.42
CA ARG A 742 -3.13 -10.43 13.84
C ARG A 742 -3.92 -11.69 14.22
N GLY A 743 -3.55 -12.34 15.32
CA GLY A 743 -4.21 -13.56 15.81
C GLY A 743 -4.03 -14.79 14.91
N GLY A 744 -3.07 -14.74 13.98
CA GLY A 744 -2.66 -15.89 13.19
C GLY A 744 -1.99 -16.96 14.06
N VAL A 745 -2.10 -18.22 13.64
CA VAL A 745 -1.38 -19.32 14.28
C VAL A 745 0.09 -19.29 13.82
N PRO A 746 1.07 -19.34 14.74
CA PRO A 746 2.48 -19.44 14.38
C PRO A 746 2.75 -20.62 13.43
N GLY A 747 3.64 -20.41 12.45
CA GLY A 747 3.94 -21.40 11.40
C GLY A 747 2.91 -21.49 10.27
N GLU A 748 1.78 -20.78 10.34
CA GLU A 748 0.77 -20.75 9.29
C GLU A 748 0.63 -19.35 8.66
N ARG A 749 0.31 -19.30 7.37
CA ARG A 749 0.04 -18.05 6.65
C ARG A 749 -1.43 -17.70 6.78
N TRP A 750 -1.79 -16.95 7.82
CA TRP A 750 -3.14 -16.39 8.01
C TRP A 750 -3.20 -14.95 7.52
N HIS A 751 -4.32 -14.59 6.89
CA HIS A 751 -4.60 -13.25 6.40
C HIS A 751 -6.03 -12.84 6.73
N ARG A 752 -6.17 -11.71 7.43
CA ARG A 752 -7.42 -11.02 7.69
C ARG A 752 -7.81 -10.20 6.46
N THR A 753 -8.88 -10.64 5.81
CA THR A 753 -9.29 -10.14 4.50
C THR A 753 -9.86 -8.72 4.51
N GLY A 754 -10.28 -8.23 5.69
CA GLY A 754 -11.11 -7.04 5.85
C GLY A 754 -12.53 -7.17 5.28
N ASP A 755 -12.90 -8.33 4.74
CA ASP A 755 -14.29 -8.69 4.43
C ASP A 755 -14.96 -9.25 5.69
N VAL A 756 -16.27 -9.04 5.80
CA VAL A 756 -17.11 -9.52 6.91
C VAL A 756 -18.04 -10.58 6.39
N GLY A 757 -18.25 -11.63 7.17
CA GLY A 757 -19.11 -12.75 6.79
C GLY A 757 -19.29 -13.79 7.88
N HIS A 758 -19.94 -14.89 7.52
CA HIS A 758 -20.12 -16.07 8.36
C HIS A 758 -19.98 -17.35 7.54
N LEU A 759 -19.72 -18.46 8.23
CA LEU A 759 -19.90 -19.81 7.68
C LEU A 759 -21.31 -20.28 8.00
N ASP A 760 -22.02 -20.89 7.06
CA ASP A 760 -23.31 -21.54 7.36
C ASP A 760 -23.12 -22.96 7.91
N SER A 761 -24.22 -23.63 8.24
CA SER A 761 -24.19 -25.01 8.77
C SER A 761 -23.69 -26.05 7.77
N ALA A 762 -23.62 -25.72 6.48
CA ALA A 762 -23.03 -26.56 5.43
C ALA A 762 -21.55 -26.22 5.17
N GLY A 763 -20.97 -25.28 5.93
CA GLY A 763 -19.60 -24.81 5.76
C GLY A 763 -19.39 -23.88 4.56
N ARG A 764 -20.48 -23.33 3.97
CA ARG A 764 -20.38 -22.33 2.91
C ARG A 764 -20.13 -20.95 3.53
N LEU A 765 -19.24 -20.18 2.91
CA LEU A 765 -18.93 -18.82 3.30
C LEU A 765 -19.94 -17.84 2.69
N TRP A 766 -20.44 -16.93 3.51
CA TRP A 766 -21.33 -15.84 3.14
C TRP A 766 -20.65 -14.50 3.40
N VAL A 767 -20.48 -13.68 2.36
CA VAL A 767 -19.88 -12.34 2.47
C VAL A 767 -20.97 -11.30 2.69
N GLU A 768 -20.85 -10.56 3.79
CA GLU A 768 -21.84 -9.60 4.28
C GLU A 768 -21.38 -8.13 4.16
N GLY A 769 -20.12 -7.90 3.80
CA GLY A 769 -19.61 -6.55 3.61
C GLY A 769 -18.11 -6.43 3.90
N ARG A 770 -17.71 -5.25 4.38
CA ARG A 770 -16.32 -4.88 4.69
C ARG A 770 -16.25 -4.33 6.10
N MET A 771 -15.15 -4.57 6.80
CA MET A 771 -14.94 -4.10 8.18
C MET A 771 -15.24 -2.59 8.39
N PRO A 772 -14.78 -1.66 7.51
CA PRO A 772 -15.08 -0.24 7.67
C PRO A 772 -16.57 0.14 7.49
N HIS A 773 -17.38 -0.77 6.93
CA HIS A 773 -18.79 -0.55 6.64
C HIS A 773 -19.73 -1.19 7.67
N VAL A 774 -19.17 -1.85 8.68
CA VAL A 774 -19.94 -2.40 9.81
C VAL A 774 -20.66 -1.27 10.54
N ILE A 775 -21.94 -1.48 10.86
CA ILE A 775 -22.79 -0.51 11.52
C ILE A 775 -23.04 -0.97 12.95
N ALA A 776 -22.31 -0.40 13.91
CA ALA A 776 -22.57 -0.62 15.33
C ALA A 776 -23.74 0.27 15.80
N THR A 777 -24.88 -0.37 16.06
CA THR A 777 -26.11 0.27 16.57
C THR A 777 -26.31 -0.03 18.05
N ALA A 778 -27.25 0.66 18.69
CA ALA A 778 -27.62 0.40 20.08
C ALA A 778 -28.21 -1.01 20.32
N ASN A 779 -28.67 -1.68 19.25
CA ASN A 779 -29.27 -3.01 19.31
C ASN A 779 -28.28 -4.11 18.85
N GLY A 780 -27.01 -3.75 18.64
CA GLY A 780 -25.99 -4.65 18.13
C GLY A 780 -25.47 -4.27 16.75
N VAL A 781 -24.61 -5.13 16.24
CA VAL A 781 -23.87 -4.92 15.00
C VAL A 781 -24.69 -5.38 13.80
N LEU A 782 -24.66 -4.58 12.74
CA LEU A 782 -25.30 -4.87 11.47
C LEU A 782 -24.30 -4.78 10.33
N THR A 783 -24.45 -5.69 9.37
CA THR A 783 -23.73 -5.68 8.10
C THR A 783 -24.65 -5.14 6.99
N PRO A 784 -24.11 -4.38 6.02
CA PRO A 784 -24.95 -3.64 5.08
C PRO A 784 -25.58 -4.51 3.98
N VAL A 785 -24.94 -5.62 3.57
CA VAL A 785 -25.32 -6.35 2.35
C VAL A 785 -26.69 -7.03 2.47
N GLY A 786 -27.01 -7.64 3.62
CA GLY A 786 -28.30 -8.30 3.81
C GLY A 786 -29.50 -7.34 3.62
N PRO A 787 -29.53 -6.20 4.36
CA PRO A 787 -30.54 -5.16 4.14
C PRO A 787 -30.55 -4.59 2.72
N GLU A 788 -29.41 -4.40 2.08
CA GLU A 788 -29.34 -3.91 0.68
C GLU A 788 -29.99 -4.88 -0.31
N GLN A 789 -29.64 -6.16 -0.25
CA GLN A 789 -30.27 -7.19 -1.08
C GLN A 789 -31.77 -7.28 -0.84
N ALA A 790 -32.22 -7.06 0.39
CA ALA A 790 -33.63 -7.03 0.71
C ALA A 790 -34.38 -5.87 0.05
N LEU A 791 -33.77 -4.69 0.04
CA LEU A 791 -34.30 -3.51 -0.65
C LEU A 791 -34.31 -3.71 -2.17
N GLU A 792 -33.28 -4.33 -2.74
CA GLU A 792 -33.15 -4.57 -4.18
C GLU A 792 -34.15 -5.61 -4.73
N ARG A 793 -34.92 -6.29 -3.86
CA ARG A 793 -36.09 -7.10 -4.28
C ARG A 793 -37.31 -6.26 -4.65
N LEU A 794 -37.35 -4.99 -4.25
CA LEU A 794 -38.43 -4.07 -4.62
C LEU A 794 -38.24 -3.60 -6.06
N HIS A 795 -39.26 -3.77 -6.89
CA HIS A 795 -39.22 -3.36 -8.31
C HIS A 795 -38.98 -1.86 -8.52
N GLU A 796 -39.25 -1.03 -7.51
CA GLU A 796 -39.00 0.41 -7.50
C GLU A 796 -37.53 0.77 -7.24
N ILE A 797 -36.69 -0.18 -6.80
CA ILE A 797 -35.30 0.03 -6.41
C ILE A 797 -34.38 -0.65 -7.42
N ALA A 798 -33.51 0.15 -8.06
CA ALA A 798 -32.47 -0.37 -8.94
C ALA A 798 -31.25 -0.85 -8.14
N ARG A 799 -30.93 -0.14 -7.05
CA ARG A 799 -29.76 -0.40 -6.21
C ARG A 799 -29.91 0.24 -4.84
N ALA A 800 -29.37 -0.39 -3.80
CA ALA A 800 -29.40 0.13 -2.44
C ALA A 800 -27.98 0.23 -1.82
N GLY A 801 -27.77 1.28 -1.03
CA GLY A 801 -26.63 1.43 -0.12
C GLY A 801 -27.13 1.69 1.30
N VAL A 802 -26.78 0.83 2.25
CA VAL A 802 -27.17 0.97 3.66
C VAL A 802 -25.97 1.43 4.48
N VAL A 803 -26.16 2.51 5.23
CA VAL A 803 -25.11 3.18 6.00
C VAL A 803 -25.57 3.53 7.41
N GLY A 804 -24.62 3.59 8.34
CA GLY A 804 -24.85 4.11 9.69
C GLY A 804 -24.57 5.62 9.76
N VAL A 805 -25.41 6.36 10.48
CA VAL A 805 -25.22 7.80 10.76
C VAL A 805 -25.22 8.03 12.27
N GLY A 806 -24.29 8.86 12.75
CA GLY A 806 -24.14 9.19 14.18
C GLY A 806 -22.95 8.51 14.86
N PRO A 807 -22.84 8.63 16.20
CA PRO A 807 -21.71 8.10 16.97
C PRO A 807 -21.64 6.57 16.93
N ASN A 808 -20.43 6.01 16.94
CA ASN A 808 -20.24 4.56 16.95
C ASN A 808 -20.91 3.89 18.18
N GLY A 809 -21.48 2.71 18.00
CA GLY A 809 -22.28 2.02 19.02
C GLY A 809 -23.72 2.51 19.15
N ASN A 810 -24.05 3.68 18.59
CA ASN A 810 -25.40 4.26 18.60
C ASN A 810 -25.84 4.75 17.20
N ARG A 811 -25.24 4.21 16.15
CA ARG A 811 -25.55 4.61 14.77
C ARG A 811 -26.99 4.29 14.41
N GLN A 812 -27.61 5.20 13.66
CA GLN A 812 -28.92 5.02 13.06
C GLN A 812 -28.77 4.50 11.63
N VAL A 813 -29.60 3.54 11.24
CA VAL A 813 -29.54 2.92 9.90
C VAL A 813 -30.28 3.79 8.89
N VAL A 814 -29.59 4.12 7.80
CA VAL A 814 -30.11 4.94 6.69
C VAL A 814 -29.97 4.16 5.39
N ALA A 815 -31.05 4.09 4.62
CA ALA A 815 -31.03 3.53 3.27
C ALA A 815 -30.88 4.65 2.24
N VAL A 816 -29.98 4.48 1.28
CA VAL A 816 -29.81 5.38 0.14
C VAL A 816 -29.99 4.58 -1.14
N VAL A 817 -30.96 4.96 -1.97
CA VAL A 817 -31.41 4.12 -3.09
C VAL A 817 -31.38 4.83 -4.44
N GLU A 818 -31.05 4.08 -5.49
CA GLU A 818 -31.37 4.41 -6.87
C GLU A 818 -32.73 3.80 -7.22
N THR A 819 -33.61 4.56 -7.88
CA THR A 819 -34.98 4.12 -8.17
C THR A 819 -35.19 3.69 -9.63
N VAL A 820 -36.29 2.98 -9.88
CA VAL A 820 -36.84 2.70 -11.22
C VAL A 820 -38.20 3.39 -11.35
N PRO A 821 -38.38 4.36 -12.26
CA PRO A 821 -37.36 4.95 -13.13
C PRO A 821 -36.32 5.78 -12.34
N PRO A 822 -35.12 6.04 -12.94
CA PRO A 822 -34.06 6.77 -12.26
C PRO A 822 -34.49 8.16 -11.78
N ALA A 823 -34.22 8.45 -10.51
CA ALA A 823 -34.44 9.76 -9.94
C ALA A 823 -33.53 10.82 -10.58
N ARG A 824 -34.05 12.03 -10.78
CA ARG A 824 -33.29 13.14 -11.40
C ARG A 824 -32.50 13.99 -10.42
N ARG A 825 -32.85 13.93 -9.13
CA ARG A 825 -32.24 14.75 -8.07
C ARG A 825 -32.22 13.98 -6.76
N VAL A 826 -31.39 14.43 -5.84
CA VAL A 826 -31.38 13.94 -4.46
C VAL A 826 -32.64 14.41 -3.74
N SER A 827 -33.31 13.50 -3.03
CA SER A 827 -34.46 13.82 -2.18
C SER A 827 -34.65 12.79 -1.06
N LEU A 828 -35.55 13.09 -0.14
CA LEU A 828 -36.15 12.05 0.70
C LEU A 828 -36.98 11.09 -0.17
N ALA A 829 -37.04 9.82 0.21
CA ALA A 829 -37.98 8.87 -0.37
C ALA A 829 -39.43 9.26 -0.04
N THR A 830 -40.39 8.88 -0.90
CA THR A 830 -41.81 9.12 -0.62
C THR A 830 -42.29 8.23 0.54
N PRO A 831 -43.33 8.62 1.28
CA PRO A 831 -43.86 7.81 2.38
C PRO A 831 -44.21 6.37 1.96
N GLU A 832 -44.70 6.18 0.73
CA GLU A 832 -45.06 4.87 0.18
C GLU A 832 -43.81 4.01 -0.03
N LEU A 833 -42.75 4.58 -0.62
CA LEU A 833 -41.48 3.88 -0.81
C LEU A 833 -40.85 3.55 0.55
N VAL A 834 -40.87 4.47 1.51
CA VAL A 834 -40.39 4.21 2.87
C VAL A 834 -41.14 3.06 3.53
N ALA A 835 -42.47 3.02 3.39
CA ALA A 835 -43.29 1.94 3.92
C ALA A 835 -42.96 0.60 3.26
N ALA A 836 -42.79 0.56 1.93
CA ALA A 836 -42.38 -0.63 1.19
C ALA A 836 -41.00 -1.12 1.65
N MET A 837 -40.02 -0.21 1.76
CA MET A 837 -38.66 -0.51 2.23
C MET A 837 -38.68 -1.11 3.64
N ARG A 838 -39.41 -0.49 4.58
CA ARG A 838 -39.57 -0.99 5.95
C ARG A 838 -40.31 -2.33 6.03
N GLY A 839 -41.09 -2.69 5.01
CA GLY A 839 -41.78 -3.97 4.94
C GLY A 839 -40.89 -5.14 4.52
N VAL A 840 -39.72 -4.88 3.94
CA VAL A 840 -38.80 -5.93 3.44
C VAL A 840 -37.49 -6.03 4.22
N VAL A 841 -37.14 -5.03 5.04
CA VAL A 841 -35.94 -5.04 5.86
C VAL A 841 -36.28 -5.29 7.33
N ASP A 842 -35.53 -6.17 7.98
CA ASP A 842 -35.71 -6.51 9.39
C ASP A 842 -35.00 -5.54 10.36
N VAL A 843 -34.55 -4.40 9.85
CA VAL A 843 -33.82 -3.37 10.62
C VAL A 843 -34.59 -2.04 10.60
N PRO A 844 -34.64 -1.29 11.72
CA PRO A 844 -35.35 -0.02 11.75
C PRO A 844 -34.63 1.05 10.91
N LEU A 845 -35.23 1.42 9.78
CA LEU A 845 -34.74 2.53 8.95
C LEU A 845 -35.13 3.88 9.54
N ALA A 846 -34.13 4.64 9.99
CA ALA A 846 -34.30 6.00 10.50
C ALA A 846 -34.64 6.99 9.37
N ALA A 847 -34.03 6.82 8.20
CA ALA A 847 -34.30 7.62 7.01
C ALA A 847 -34.10 6.80 5.72
N ALA A 848 -34.74 7.26 4.64
CA ALA A 848 -34.49 6.77 3.29
C ALA A 848 -34.28 7.95 2.34
N LEU A 849 -33.15 7.94 1.64
CA LEU A 849 -32.72 8.96 0.69
C LEU A 849 -32.72 8.37 -0.72
N VAL A 850 -33.15 9.16 -1.69
CA VAL A 850 -33.12 8.81 -3.11
C VAL A 850 -32.00 9.61 -3.78
N VAL A 851 -31.18 8.94 -4.57
CA VAL A 851 -30.09 9.55 -5.34
C VAL A 851 -30.21 9.19 -6.82
N PRO A 852 -29.75 10.06 -7.74
CA PRO A 852 -29.65 9.71 -9.15
C PRO A 852 -28.66 8.59 -9.42
N LYS A 853 -27.59 8.52 -8.62
CA LYS A 853 -26.52 7.54 -8.72
C LYS A 853 -25.77 7.42 -7.38
N LEU A 854 -25.47 6.20 -6.98
CA LEU A 854 -24.63 5.86 -5.84
C LEU A 854 -23.14 5.98 -6.20
N PRO A 855 -22.28 6.40 -5.27
CA PRO A 855 -20.84 6.43 -5.48
C PRO A 855 -20.29 5.00 -5.48
N THR A 856 -19.65 4.60 -6.58
CA THR A 856 -19.14 3.24 -6.80
C THR A 856 -17.66 3.24 -7.22
N ASP A 857 -17.01 2.09 -7.16
CA ASP A 857 -15.67 1.92 -7.69
C ASP A 857 -15.61 2.18 -9.21
N ILE A 858 -14.53 2.84 -9.65
CA ILE A 858 -14.35 3.22 -11.06
C ILE A 858 -14.19 1.99 -11.97
N ARG A 859 -13.66 0.88 -11.43
CA ARG A 859 -13.23 -0.29 -12.19
C ARG A 859 -14.40 -1.16 -12.66
N HIS A 860 -15.35 -1.47 -11.76
CA HIS A 860 -16.48 -2.35 -12.07
C HIS A 860 -17.84 -1.66 -11.91
N ASN A 861 -17.87 -0.43 -11.37
CA ASN A 861 -19.10 0.29 -11.03
C ASN A 861 -20.03 -0.53 -10.10
N SER A 862 -19.46 -1.41 -9.27
CA SER A 862 -20.17 -2.47 -8.54
C SER A 862 -19.97 -2.41 -7.02
N LYS A 863 -18.90 -1.79 -6.52
CA LYS A 863 -18.61 -1.64 -5.08
C LYS A 863 -18.99 -0.24 -4.61
N ILE A 864 -20.02 -0.12 -3.77
CA ILE A 864 -20.47 1.18 -3.22
C ILE A 864 -19.44 1.71 -2.21
N ASN A 865 -19.07 2.99 -2.33
CA ASN A 865 -18.25 3.70 -1.34
C ASN A 865 -19.12 4.13 -0.14
N ARG A 866 -19.36 3.18 0.77
CA ARG A 866 -20.27 3.37 1.91
C ARG A 866 -19.74 4.34 2.96
N SER A 867 -18.43 4.46 3.14
CA SER A 867 -17.85 5.45 4.04
C SER A 867 -18.16 6.87 3.56
N ALA A 868 -17.90 7.19 2.29
CA ALA A 868 -18.26 8.49 1.72
C ALA A 868 -19.78 8.73 1.75
N LEU A 869 -20.57 7.68 1.50
CA LEU A 869 -22.02 7.75 1.54
C LEU A 869 -22.57 8.01 2.95
N SER A 870 -21.94 7.42 3.98
CA SER A 870 -22.25 7.65 5.40
C SER A 870 -21.94 9.08 5.83
N ASP A 871 -20.77 9.60 5.47
CA ASP A 871 -20.38 11.00 5.75
C ASP A 871 -21.33 11.98 5.05
N TRP A 872 -21.64 11.71 3.78
CA TRP A 872 -22.60 12.48 3.01
C TRP A 872 -24.00 12.47 3.65
N ALA A 873 -24.52 11.28 3.98
CA ALA A 873 -25.84 11.13 4.60
C ALA A 873 -25.90 11.84 5.96
N SER A 874 -24.83 11.76 6.75
CA SER A 874 -24.69 12.48 8.01
C SER A 874 -24.82 14.00 7.81
N GLY A 875 -24.12 14.54 6.81
CA GLY A 875 -24.21 15.97 6.47
C GLY A 875 -25.61 16.39 6.00
N ILE A 876 -26.28 15.57 5.19
CA ILE A 876 -27.66 15.83 4.75
C ILE A 876 -28.63 15.83 5.92
N LEU A 877 -28.58 14.80 6.77
CA LEU A 877 -29.51 14.63 7.88
C LEU A 877 -29.27 15.63 9.02
N ALA A 878 -28.08 16.23 9.08
CA ALA A 878 -27.77 17.37 9.94
C ALA A 878 -28.27 18.74 9.38
N GLY A 879 -29.05 18.75 8.30
CA GLY A 879 -29.61 19.96 7.68
C GLY A 879 -28.78 20.52 6.51
N GLY A 880 -27.83 19.74 5.99
CA GLY A 880 -27.04 20.10 4.81
C GLY A 880 -27.86 20.15 3.52
N ARG A 881 -27.25 20.69 2.45
CA ARG A 881 -27.89 20.81 1.13
C ARG A 881 -27.98 19.44 0.44
N MET A 882 -29.16 19.10 -0.09
CA MET A 882 -29.45 17.91 -0.92
C MET A 882 -28.69 17.92 -2.25
N ARG A 883 -27.39 17.62 -2.20
CA ARG A 883 -26.48 17.49 -3.34
C ARG A 883 -26.15 16.02 -3.58
N THR A 884 -25.76 15.67 -4.80
CA THR A 884 -25.27 14.32 -5.11
C THR A 884 -24.09 13.93 -4.24
N PRO A 885 -24.01 12.67 -3.79
CA PRO A 885 -22.89 12.14 -3.02
C PRO A 885 -21.57 12.15 -3.79
#